data_AF-A0A7U3Z6C7-F1
#
_entry.id   AF-A0A7U3Z6C7-F1
#
_cell.length_a   1.000
_cell.length_b   1.000
_cell.length_c   1.000
_cell.angle_alpha   90.00
_cell.angle_beta   90.00
_cell.angle_gamma   90.00
#
_symmetry.space_group_name_H-M   'P 1'
#
loop_
_entity.id
_entity.type
_entity.pdbx_description
1 polymer ?
#
loop_
_entity_poly.entity_id
_entity_poly.type
_entity_poly.pdbx_seq_one_letter_code
_entity_poly.pdbx_strand_id
1 'polypeptide(L)'
;MWRRLIYHPEVNYALRQTLVLCLPVLLGLLIGHLQLGLLFSLVPACCNIAGLDTPHKRFFKRLIVGGSLFALSSLLLQQALLWQLPLPALMLGLALLLGVSGEISPLHARLLPAALIAAIFSLSMAGTVPLWYAPLLYVVGTAWYGLFTWFWFKLWKEQPMRESLSQLYLELADYFEAKYSLLTQHTDPQTALPPLLVRQQKVMDLISLLYQQLNFLPHANNLEQKRLQRTFQVALDLQEHITVSLHLPEEVQKLVEQSQAEAIIRRNAQVIAGRLRTVAHDILYHQYSQRFSMTNELAALEKVAAQHPDNPVGQFCYYHFSRIARLLRTQHPLYRRDLMANQNRLPFWPALFSYLSFKSNALRNAARLGVMLAAGSSLGMVFNLPKPYWILLTVMLVSQNGYNATRVRIQHRALGTLAGLVIAAGLLQLQMPEGATLSVMLVITLAAYLVSRKNYGLAVIGFTVTAVYTLQLLALNGTHFLIPRLIDTLIGCVLVFGGTIWLWPQWQSGLLRKNAHQALEKDQQALRLLLEEQEPDPSALAYARMQVNQAHNALFTSLNQAMQEPGFESSYLADMRLWVTHSQFIVEHLNAMTILAREHYMLTPKLAQEYLQTCEIALQSCQQRLEYDGPSSGNSIMQPPDLHPEMPVTEMERHLRRILSHLSVMHTISSLAWRQRPHHGIWLKRKLRDQ
;
A
#
# COMPACT_ATOMS: atom_id res chain seq x y z
N MET A 1 -25.29 13.86 15.18
CA MET A 1 -24.66 12.61 15.66
C MET A 1 -24.76 11.47 14.64
N TRP A 2 -25.97 11.10 14.17
CA TRP A 2 -26.20 10.00 13.22
C TRP A 2 -25.39 10.03 11.92
N ARG A 3 -25.28 11.19 11.24
CA ARG A 3 -24.44 11.31 10.04
C ARG A 3 -22.97 10.94 10.32
N ARG A 4 -22.41 11.35 11.47
CA ARG A 4 -21.01 11.06 11.80
C ARG A 4 -20.75 9.56 11.97
N LEU A 5 -21.72 8.85 12.54
CA LEU A 5 -21.61 7.41 12.76
C LEU A 5 -21.72 6.63 11.45
N ILE A 6 -22.68 6.97 10.58
CA ILE A 6 -22.93 6.19 9.36
C ILE A 6 -21.87 6.43 8.27
N TYR A 7 -21.33 7.64 8.18
CA TYR A 7 -20.22 7.95 7.26
C TYR A 7 -18.85 7.55 7.80
N HIS A 8 -18.76 7.12 9.06
CA HIS A 8 -17.51 6.62 9.61
C HIS A 8 -17.05 5.40 8.78
N PRO A 9 -15.81 5.38 8.26
CA PRO A 9 -15.41 4.40 7.26
C PRO A 9 -15.57 2.93 7.70
N GLU A 10 -15.16 2.64 8.94
CA GLU A 10 -15.26 1.30 9.51
C GLU A 10 -16.70 0.86 9.71
N VAL A 11 -17.57 1.78 10.15
CA VAL A 11 -18.98 1.50 10.39
C VAL A 11 -19.69 1.27 9.06
N ASN A 12 -19.44 2.13 8.07
CA ASN A 12 -20.02 1.99 6.73
C ASN A 12 -19.59 0.66 6.09
N TYR A 13 -18.31 0.31 6.17
CA TYR A 13 -17.79 -0.95 5.64
C TYR A 13 -18.39 -2.15 6.38
N ALA A 14 -18.39 -2.14 7.71
CA ALA A 14 -18.89 -3.25 8.51
C ALA A 14 -20.38 -3.47 8.31
N LEU A 15 -21.17 -2.39 8.31
CA LEU A 15 -22.60 -2.45 8.11
C LEU A 15 -22.94 -2.94 6.69
N ARG A 16 -22.21 -2.49 5.66
CA ARG A 16 -22.35 -3.01 4.30
C ARG A 16 -22.08 -4.52 4.24
N GLN A 17 -20.91 -4.96 4.70
CA GLN A 17 -20.52 -6.37 4.59
C GLN A 17 -21.44 -7.29 5.40
N THR A 18 -21.84 -6.86 6.59
CA THR A 18 -22.78 -7.61 7.43
C THR A 18 -24.15 -7.73 6.79
N LEU A 19 -24.71 -6.63 6.26
CA LEU A 19 -26.03 -6.69 5.61
C LEU A 19 -26.02 -7.54 4.35
N VAL A 20 -24.99 -7.43 3.49
CA VAL A 20 -24.89 -8.24 2.27
C VAL A 20 -24.88 -9.73 2.59
N LEU A 21 -24.23 -10.11 3.69
CA LEU A 21 -24.03 -11.49 4.11
C LEU A 21 -25.24 -12.05 4.87
N CYS A 22 -25.85 -11.25 5.76
CA CYS A 22 -26.94 -11.69 6.63
C CYS A 22 -28.34 -11.59 6.01
N LEU A 23 -28.59 -10.68 5.06
CA LEU A 23 -29.91 -10.56 4.41
C LEU A 23 -30.34 -11.87 3.71
N PRO A 24 -29.48 -12.57 2.95
CA PRO A 24 -29.83 -13.86 2.37
C PRO A 24 -30.16 -14.94 3.42
N VAL A 25 -29.48 -14.91 4.56
CA VAL A 25 -29.76 -15.84 5.67
C VAL A 25 -31.14 -15.58 6.25
N LEU A 26 -31.49 -14.31 6.46
CA LEU A 26 -32.80 -13.89 6.97
C LEU A 26 -33.93 -14.23 5.97
N LEU A 27 -33.72 -13.98 4.68
CA LEU A 27 -34.68 -14.38 3.64
C LEU A 27 -34.82 -15.90 3.56
N GLY A 28 -33.72 -16.64 3.67
CA GLY A 28 -33.74 -18.10 3.74
C GLY A 28 -34.55 -18.61 4.94
N LEU A 29 -34.41 -17.97 6.11
CA LEU A 29 -35.21 -18.27 7.30
C LEU A 29 -36.72 -18.04 7.04
N LEU A 30 -37.08 -16.87 6.48
CA LEU A 30 -38.48 -16.51 6.23
C LEU A 30 -39.17 -17.44 5.22
N ILE A 31 -38.41 -17.98 4.26
CA ILE A 31 -38.92 -18.91 3.23
C ILE A 31 -38.88 -20.37 3.73
N GLY A 32 -38.32 -20.64 4.91
CA GLY A 32 -38.17 -22.01 5.45
C GLY A 32 -36.98 -22.80 4.86
N HIS A 33 -36.07 -22.13 4.15
CA HIS A 33 -34.86 -22.72 3.54
C HIS A 33 -33.58 -22.11 4.12
N LEU A 34 -33.39 -22.20 5.43
CA LEU A 34 -32.25 -21.62 6.15
C LEU A 34 -30.89 -22.12 5.61
N GLN A 35 -30.79 -23.41 5.26
CA GLN A 35 -29.56 -23.99 4.71
C GLN A 35 -29.12 -23.30 3.41
N LEU A 36 -30.07 -22.97 2.51
CA LEU A 36 -29.78 -22.25 1.27
C LEU A 36 -29.25 -20.84 1.58
N GLY A 37 -29.88 -20.13 2.52
CA GLY A 37 -29.44 -18.80 2.93
C GLY A 37 -28.03 -18.78 3.52
N LEU A 38 -27.68 -19.78 4.34
CA LEU A 38 -26.35 -19.93 4.93
C LEU A 38 -25.28 -20.27 3.88
N LEU A 39 -25.57 -21.19 2.95
CA LEU A 39 -24.66 -21.51 1.85
C LEU A 39 -24.45 -20.31 0.92
N PHE A 40 -25.52 -19.58 0.62
CA PHE A 40 -25.47 -18.36 -0.19
C PHE A 40 -24.59 -17.28 0.44
N SER A 41 -24.61 -17.16 1.78
CA SER A 41 -23.81 -16.16 2.51
C SER A 41 -22.28 -16.32 2.35
N LEU A 42 -21.80 -17.49 1.91
CA LEU A 42 -20.38 -17.72 1.61
C LEU A 42 -19.92 -17.02 0.31
N VAL A 43 -20.83 -16.77 -0.64
CA VAL A 43 -20.49 -16.14 -1.92
C VAL A 43 -20.08 -14.67 -1.75
N PRO A 44 -20.80 -13.82 -0.99
CA PRO A 44 -20.34 -12.48 -0.62
C PRO A 44 -18.92 -12.41 -0.06
N ALA A 45 -18.51 -13.39 0.75
CA ALA A 45 -17.15 -13.43 1.29
C ALA A 45 -16.11 -13.58 0.17
N CYS A 46 -16.36 -14.43 -0.82
CA CYS A 46 -15.51 -14.58 -2.01
C CYS A 46 -15.47 -13.28 -2.84
N CYS A 47 -16.62 -12.64 -3.03
CA CYS A 47 -16.72 -11.36 -3.75
C CYS A 47 -15.94 -10.23 -3.06
N ASN A 48 -15.96 -10.18 -1.72
CA ASN A 48 -15.21 -9.21 -0.93
C ASN A 48 -13.69 -9.45 -1.07
N ILE A 49 -13.23 -10.71 -1.02
CA ILE A 49 -11.82 -11.05 -1.24
C ILE A 49 -11.36 -10.70 -2.67
N ALA A 50 -12.23 -10.91 -3.67
CA ALA A 50 -11.98 -10.52 -5.06
C ALA A 50 -11.93 -9.00 -5.29
N GLY A 51 -12.32 -8.19 -4.30
CA GLY A 51 -12.43 -6.75 -4.45
C GLY A 51 -13.49 -6.34 -5.48
N LEU A 52 -14.56 -7.14 -5.64
CA LEU A 52 -15.70 -6.80 -6.51
C LEU A 52 -16.54 -5.65 -5.94
N ASP A 53 -16.25 -5.21 -4.72
CA ASP A 53 -16.79 -4.01 -4.09
C ASP A 53 -16.00 -2.74 -4.40
N THR A 54 -15.03 -2.76 -5.32
CA THR A 54 -14.32 -1.52 -5.69
C THR A 54 -15.06 -0.79 -6.82
N PRO A 55 -15.31 0.54 -6.70
CA PRO A 55 -15.96 1.32 -7.75
C PRO A 55 -15.10 1.32 -9.02
N HIS A 56 -15.72 1.09 -10.18
CA HIS A 56 -15.00 0.97 -11.45
C HIS A 56 -15.88 1.33 -12.68
N LYS A 57 -15.30 1.90 -13.74
CA LYS A 57 -15.97 2.28 -15.02
C LYS A 57 -16.77 1.10 -15.59
N ARG A 58 -16.18 -0.09 -15.47
CA ARG A 58 -16.69 -1.37 -15.95
C ARG A 58 -17.18 -2.28 -14.81
N PHE A 59 -17.82 -1.71 -13.78
CA PHE A 59 -18.29 -2.43 -12.59
C PHE A 59 -19.09 -3.69 -12.95
N PHE A 60 -20.14 -3.56 -13.77
CA PHE A 60 -20.96 -4.71 -14.19
C PHE A 60 -20.19 -5.75 -15.01
N LYS A 61 -19.30 -5.32 -15.91
CA LYS A 61 -18.45 -6.28 -16.66
C LYS A 61 -17.55 -7.06 -15.71
N ARG A 62 -17.03 -6.43 -14.65
CA ARG A 62 -16.21 -7.11 -13.63
C ARG A 62 -17.01 -8.12 -12.82
N LEU A 63 -18.25 -7.79 -12.47
CA LEU A 63 -19.14 -8.74 -11.79
C LEU A 63 -19.41 -9.97 -12.64
N ILE A 64 -19.70 -9.77 -13.94
CA ILE A 64 -19.93 -10.87 -14.88
C ILE A 64 -18.68 -11.75 -15.00
N VAL A 65 -17.50 -11.14 -15.19
CA VAL A 65 -16.23 -11.88 -15.28
C VAL A 65 -15.88 -12.60 -13.98
N GLY A 66 -16.10 -11.97 -12.82
CA GLY A 66 -15.85 -12.59 -11.52
C GLY A 66 -16.80 -13.76 -11.25
N GLY A 67 -18.10 -13.57 -11.50
CA GLY A 67 -19.11 -14.61 -11.34
C GLY A 67 -18.91 -15.79 -12.29
N SER A 68 -18.59 -15.53 -13.56
CA SER A 68 -18.27 -16.59 -14.52
C SER A 68 -17.01 -17.34 -14.14
N LEU A 69 -15.97 -16.65 -13.64
CA LEU A 69 -14.74 -17.29 -13.19
C LEU A 69 -14.96 -18.16 -11.95
N PHE A 70 -15.75 -17.72 -10.97
CA PHE A 70 -16.10 -18.53 -9.79
C PHE A 70 -16.91 -19.76 -10.18
N ALA A 71 -17.91 -19.57 -11.05
CA ALA A 71 -18.74 -20.67 -11.55
C ALA A 71 -17.92 -21.69 -12.35
N LEU A 72 -17.06 -21.23 -13.26
CA LEU A 72 -16.23 -22.07 -14.11
C LEU A 72 -15.15 -22.80 -13.31
N SER A 73 -14.46 -22.12 -12.39
CA SER A 73 -13.47 -22.77 -11.53
C SER A 73 -14.09 -23.83 -10.61
N SER A 74 -15.29 -23.55 -10.06
CA SER A 74 -16.06 -24.53 -9.29
C SER A 74 -16.47 -25.73 -10.12
N LEU A 75 -17.03 -25.50 -11.32
CA LEU A 75 -17.50 -26.55 -12.21
C LEU A 75 -16.34 -27.44 -12.67
N LEU A 76 -15.24 -26.84 -13.14
CA LEU A 76 -14.07 -27.58 -13.61
C LEU A 76 -13.44 -28.42 -12.50
N LEU A 77 -13.35 -27.89 -11.27
CA LEU A 77 -12.82 -28.65 -10.16
C LEU A 77 -13.69 -29.87 -9.84
N GLN A 78 -15.02 -29.69 -9.76
CA GLN A 78 -15.94 -30.79 -9.48
C GLN A 78 -15.95 -31.83 -10.61
N GLN A 79 -15.91 -31.38 -11.86
CA GLN A 79 -15.82 -32.28 -13.02
C GLN A 79 -14.51 -33.07 -13.04
N ALA A 80 -13.38 -32.43 -12.74
CA ALA A 80 -12.09 -33.09 -12.70
C ALA A 80 -12.01 -34.15 -11.59
N LEU A 81 -12.67 -33.91 -10.45
CA LEU A 81 -12.80 -34.91 -9.38
C LEU A 81 -13.60 -36.15 -9.84
N LEU A 82 -14.62 -35.97 -10.68
CA LEU A 82 -15.35 -37.09 -11.29
C LEU A 82 -14.48 -37.90 -12.26
N TRP A 83 -13.54 -37.24 -12.95
CA TRP A 83 -12.52 -37.91 -13.77
C TRP A 83 -11.39 -38.54 -12.96
N GLN A 84 -11.53 -38.63 -11.63
CA GLN A 84 -10.55 -39.22 -10.71
C GLN A 84 -9.16 -38.57 -10.79
N LEU A 85 -9.09 -37.32 -11.24
CA LEU A 85 -7.84 -36.57 -11.22
C LEU A 85 -7.45 -36.30 -9.75
N PRO A 86 -6.18 -36.55 -9.37
CA PRO A 86 -5.75 -36.36 -7.99
C PRO A 86 -5.87 -34.89 -7.60
N LEU A 87 -6.59 -34.62 -6.50
CA LEU A 87 -6.81 -33.27 -5.96
C LEU A 87 -5.51 -32.44 -5.82
N PRO A 88 -4.36 -33.02 -5.40
CA PRO A 88 -3.09 -32.28 -5.35
C PRO A 88 -2.65 -31.72 -6.70
N ALA A 89 -2.80 -32.48 -7.78
CA ALA A 89 -2.43 -32.03 -9.12
C ALA A 89 -3.37 -30.91 -9.60
N LEU A 90 -4.67 -31.01 -9.29
CA LEU A 90 -5.66 -29.98 -9.62
C LEU A 90 -5.37 -28.66 -8.88
N MET A 91 -5.05 -28.73 -7.59
CA MET A 91 -4.69 -27.55 -6.80
C MET A 91 -3.41 -26.88 -7.30
N LEU A 92 -2.39 -27.66 -7.65
CA LEU A 92 -1.16 -27.14 -8.26
C LEU A 92 -1.45 -26.45 -9.61
N GLY A 93 -2.19 -27.13 -10.49
CA GLY A 93 -2.53 -26.61 -11.82
C GLY A 93 -3.35 -25.32 -11.75
N LEU A 94 -4.40 -25.28 -10.91
CA LEU A 94 -5.21 -24.08 -10.71
C LEU A 94 -4.40 -22.94 -10.11
N ALA A 95 -3.55 -23.20 -9.12
CA ALA A 95 -2.70 -22.17 -8.52
C ALA A 95 -1.69 -21.58 -9.52
N LEU A 96 -1.12 -22.39 -10.42
CA LEU A 96 -0.24 -21.92 -11.48
C LEU A 96 -0.99 -21.06 -12.51
N LEU A 97 -2.11 -21.56 -13.03
CA LEU A 97 -2.92 -20.87 -14.04
C LEU A 97 -3.46 -19.53 -13.51
N LEU A 98 -4.06 -19.54 -12.31
CA LEU A 98 -4.66 -18.37 -11.70
C LEU A 98 -3.61 -17.44 -11.07
N GLY A 99 -2.51 -17.98 -10.55
CA GLY A 99 -1.46 -17.18 -9.90
C GLY A 99 -0.65 -16.34 -10.89
N VAL A 100 -0.24 -16.93 -12.03
CA VAL A 100 0.55 -16.21 -13.05
C VAL A 100 -0.26 -15.10 -13.70
N SER A 101 -1.55 -15.36 -13.97
CA SER A 101 -2.45 -14.35 -14.55
C SER A 101 -2.80 -13.23 -13.56
N GLY A 102 -2.55 -13.41 -12.26
CA GLY A 102 -2.72 -12.41 -11.20
C GLY A 102 -1.84 -11.17 -11.37
N GLU A 103 -0.61 -11.35 -11.86
CA GLU A 103 0.39 -10.27 -11.96
C GLU A 103 0.18 -9.35 -13.18
N ILE A 104 -0.77 -9.69 -14.06
CA ILE A 104 -1.10 -8.88 -15.24
C ILE A 104 -1.70 -7.52 -14.85
N SER A 105 -2.44 -7.47 -13.74
CA SER A 105 -3.06 -6.24 -13.27
C SER A 105 -3.42 -6.33 -11.79
N PRO A 106 -3.36 -5.23 -11.03
CA PRO A 106 -3.78 -5.20 -9.62
C PRO A 106 -5.22 -5.68 -9.40
N LEU A 107 -6.08 -5.58 -10.43
CA LEU A 107 -7.45 -6.13 -10.38
C LEU A 107 -7.46 -7.65 -10.51
N HIS A 108 -6.64 -8.21 -11.40
CA HIS A 108 -6.53 -9.66 -11.61
C HIS A 108 -5.89 -10.33 -10.39
N ALA A 109 -4.91 -9.66 -9.76
CA ALA A 109 -4.24 -10.10 -8.54
C ALA A 109 -5.19 -10.41 -7.38
N ARG A 110 -6.37 -9.78 -7.33
CA ARG A 110 -7.41 -10.08 -6.31
C ARG A 110 -8.45 -11.09 -6.79
N LEU A 111 -8.86 -10.98 -8.05
CA LEU A 111 -9.92 -11.81 -8.63
C LEU A 111 -9.54 -13.29 -8.67
N LEU A 112 -8.30 -13.59 -9.06
CA LEU A 112 -7.85 -14.94 -9.35
C LEU A 112 -7.61 -15.79 -8.08
N PRO A 113 -6.98 -15.28 -7.00
CA PRO A 113 -6.98 -15.97 -5.71
C PRO A 113 -8.37 -16.19 -5.13
N ALA A 114 -9.31 -15.26 -5.35
CA ALA A 114 -10.69 -15.44 -4.90
C ALA A 114 -11.43 -16.55 -5.67
N ALA A 115 -11.14 -16.72 -6.96
CA ALA A 115 -11.66 -17.86 -7.72
C ALA A 115 -11.12 -19.19 -7.20
N LEU A 116 -9.85 -19.23 -6.80
CA LEU A 116 -9.27 -20.42 -6.16
C LEU A 116 -9.95 -20.73 -4.82
N ILE A 117 -10.27 -19.71 -4.02
CA ILE A 117 -11.04 -19.86 -2.78
C ILE A 117 -12.46 -20.37 -3.06
N ALA A 118 -13.14 -19.84 -4.09
CA ALA A 118 -14.46 -20.32 -4.52
C ALA A 118 -14.40 -21.80 -4.95
N ALA A 119 -13.36 -22.21 -5.68
CA ALA A 119 -13.13 -23.61 -6.02
C ALA A 119 -12.90 -24.47 -4.76
N ILE A 120 -12.08 -24.02 -3.81
CA ILE A 120 -11.87 -24.73 -2.54
C ILE A 120 -13.19 -24.87 -1.75
N PHE A 121 -14.05 -23.85 -1.73
CA PHE A 121 -15.36 -23.94 -1.08
C PHE A 121 -16.29 -24.95 -1.77
N SER A 122 -16.22 -25.11 -3.09
CA SER A 122 -17.07 -26.07 -3.81
C SER A 122 -16.73 -27.53 -3.49
N LEU A 123 -15.55 -27.81 -2.92
CA LEU A 123 -15.19 -29.12 -2.35
C LEU A 123 -16.12 -29.52 -1.20
N SER A 124 -16.67 -28.55 -0.44
CA SER A 124 -17.63 -28.85 0.63
C SER A 124 -18.97 -29.38 0.11
N MET A 125 -19.24 -29.16 -1.18
CA MET A 125 -20.45 -29.57 -1.90
C MET A 125 -20.21 -30.75 -2.85
N ALA A 126 -18.95 -31.15 -3.03
CA ALA A 126 -18.61 -32.22 -3.94
C ALA A 126 -19.22 -33.56 -3.47
N GLY A 127 -19.94 -34.23 -4.36
CA GLY A 127 -20.56 -35.54 -4.08
C GLY A 127 -21.86 -35.50 -3.27
N THR A 128 -22.27 -34.36 -2.72
CA THR A 128 -23.52 -34.22 -1.95
C THR A 128 -24.64 -33.54 -2.74
N VAL A 129 -24.30 -32.65 -3.67
CA VAL A 129 -25.24 -31.93 -4.52
C VAL A 129 -24.86 -32.06 -6.00
N PRO A 130 -25.80 -31.84 -6.93
CA PRO A 130 -25.51 -31.86 -8.36
C PRO A 130 -24.43 -30.84 -8.76
N LEU A 131 -23.66 -31.16 -9.81
CA LEU A 131 -22.55 -30.33 -10.32
C LEU A 131 -22.94 -28.89 -10.68
N TRP A 132 -24.20 -28.67 -11.11
CA TRP A 132 -24.69 -27.36 -11.51
C TRP A 132 -25.03 -26.44 -10.32
N TYR A 133 -25.16 -27.00 -9.12
CA TYR A 133 -25.63 -26.29 -7.94
C TYR A 133 -24.63 -25.22 -7.47
N ALA A 134 -23.36 -25.58 -7.30
CA ALA A 134 -22.34 -24.64 -6.84
C ALA A 134 -22.07 -23.51 -7.88
N PRO A 135 -21.93 -23.79 -9.19
CA PRO A 135 -21.82 -22.75 -10.21
C PRO A 135 -23.01 -21.78 -10.21
N LEU A 136 -24.25 -22.29 -10.12
CA LEU A 136 -25.45 -21.45 -10.05
C LEU A 136 -25.42 -20.55 -8.80
N LEU A 137 -25.04 -21.11 -7.65
CA LEU A 137 -24.91 -20.36 -6.39
C LEU A 137 -23.92 -19.20 -6.54
N TYR A 138 -22.77 -19.42 -7.19
CA TYR A 138 -21.79 -18.37 -7.43
C TYR A 138 -22.29 -17.29 -8.39
N VAL A 139 -22.98 -17.65 -9.48
CA VAL A 139 -23.55 -16.67 -10.42
C VAL A 139 -24.61 -15.80 -9.73
N VAL A 140 -25.57 -16.40 -9.03
CA VAL A 140 -26.64 -15.66 -8.36
C VAL A 140 -26.09 -14.86 -7.18
N GLY A 141 -25.17 -15.43 -6.39
CA GLY A 141 -24.56 -14.76 -5.25
C GLY A 141 -23.67 -13.58 -5.64
N THR A 142 -22.95 -13.68 -6.76
CA THR A 142 -22.15 -12.56 -7.29
C THR A 142 -23.04 -11.45 -7.86
N ALA A 143 -24.16 -11.81 -8.51
CA ALA A 143 -25.16 -10.86 -8.97
C ALA A 143 -25.80 -10.10 -7.79
N TRP A 144 -26.20 -10.81 -6.73
CA TRP A 144 -26.72 -10.20 -5.50
C TRP A 144 -25.71 -9.23 -4.86
N TYR A 145 -24.47 -9.69 -4.65
CA TYR A 145 -23.41 -8.88 -4.07
C TYR A 145 -23.18 -7.60 -4.88
N GLY A 146 -23.16 -7.73 -6.20
CA GLY A 146 -22.98 -6.65 -7.14
C GLY A 146 -24.10 -5.62 -7.11
N LEU A 147 -25.36 -6.09 -7.18
CA LEU A 147 -26.54 -5.24 -7.14
C LEU A 147 -26.65 -4.49 -5.81
N PHE A 148 -26.44 -5.19 -4.68
CA PHE A 148 -26.45 -4.57 -3.36
C PHE A 148 -25.35 -3.51 -3.25
N THR A 149 -24.13 -3.84 -3.67
CA THR A 149 -22.99 -2.91 -3.57
C THR A 149 -23.16 -1.69 -4.47
N TRP A 150 -23.70 -1.87 -5.67
CA TRP A 150 -24.05 -0.77 -6.57
C TRP A 150 -25.09 0.16 -5.94
N PHE A 151 -26.17 -0.41 -5.38
CA PHE A 151 -27.18 0.36 -4.68
C PHE A 151 -26.59 1.10 -3.47
N TRP A 152 -25.71 0.44 -2.72
CA TRP A 152 -24.97 1.03 -1.60
C TRP A 152 -24.14 2.25 -2.05
N PHE A 153 -23.37 2.14 -3.13
CA PHE A 153 -22.56 3.27 -3.62
C PHE A 153 -23.39 4.42 -4.14
N LYS A 154 -24.53 4.13 -4.77
CA LYS A 154 -25.49 5.16 -5.18
C LYS A 154 -26.05 5.90 -3.96
N LEU A 155 -26.38 5.18 -2.89
CA LEU A 155 -26.89 5.75 -1.65
C LEU A 155 -25.85 6.63 -0.92
N TRP A 156 -24.59 6.21 -0.91
CA TRP A 156 -23.51 6.84 -0.12
C TRP A 156 -22.50 7.70 -0.91
N LYS A 157 -22.81 8.08 -2.16
CA LYS A 157 -22.13 9.13 -2.96
C LYS A 157 -20.57 9.06 -2.98
N GLU A 158 -20.02 7.96 -3.48
CA GLU A 158 -18.56 7.77 -3.69
C GLU A 158 -17.71 7.82 -2.40
N GLN A 159 -18.28 7.35 -1.27
CA GLN A 159 -17.60 7.30 0.03
C GLN A 159 -16.16 6.73 0.01
N PRO A 160 -15.82 5.67 -0.74
CA PRO A 160 -14.46 5.11 -0.74
C PRO A 160 -13.37 6.10 -1.18
N MET A 161 -13.67 6.95 -2.16
CA MET A 161 -12.73 7.98 -2.62
C MET A 161 -12.59 9.10 -1.59
N ARG A 162 -13.70 9.49 -0.97
CA ARG A 162 -13.71 10.49 0.11
C ARG A 162 -12.93 10.02 1.33
N GLU A 163 -13.05 8.74 1.68
CA GLU A 163 -12.26 8.11 2.75
C GLU A 163 -10.77 8.22 2.43
N SER A 164 -10.35 7.75 1.25
CA SER A 164 -8.93 7.74 0.86
C SER A 164 -8.36 9.17 0.80
N LEU A 165 -9.14 10.13 0.30
CA LEU A 165 -8.75 11.54 0.23
C LEU A 165 -8.72 12.20 1.62
N SER A 166 -9.70 11.93 2.48
CA SER A 166 -9.69 12.39 3.87
C SER A 166 -8.46 11.87 4.61
N GLN A 167 -8.11 10.59 4.45
CA GLN A 167 -6.92 10.01 5.05
C GLN A 167 -5.64 10.68 4.54
N LEU A 168 -5.57 11.03 3.25
CA LEU A 168 -4.42 11.77 2.71
C LEU A 168 -4.23 13.12 3.42
N TYR A 169 -5.31 13.89 3.63
CA TYR A 169 -5.23 15.17 4.34
C TYR A 169 -4.86 15.01 5.83
N LEU A 170 -5.33 13.95 6.50
CA LEU A 170 -4.95 13.65 7.88
C LEU A 170 -3.46 13.31 7.96
N GLU A 171 -2.95 12.44 7.08
CA GLU A 171 -1.53 12.07 7.07
C GLU A 171 -0.63 13.25 6.69
N LEU A 172 -1.07 14.12 5.77
CA LEU A 172 -0.36 15.38 5.50
C LEU A 172 -0.31 16.29 6.73
N ALA A 173 -1.40 16.39 7.49
CA ALA A 173 -1.45 17.18 8.72
C ALA A 173 -0.49 16.63 9.78
N ASP A 174 -0.56 15.31 10.00
CA ASP A 174 0.24 14.61 11.00
C ASP A 174 1.73 14.62 10.63
N TYR A 175 2.07 14.43 9.35
CA TYR A 175 3.44 14.56 8.87
C TYR A 175 3.96 15.98 9.03
N PHE A 176 3.18 17.00 8.63
CA PHE A 176 3.58 18.40 8.74
C PHE A 176 3.80 18.84 10.20
N GLU A 177 2.89 18.49 11.10
CA GLU A 177 3.04 18.80 12.53
C GLU A 177 4.23 18.07 13.14
N ALA A 178 4.45 16.78 12.83
CA ALA A 178 5.59 16.03 13.34
C ALA A 178 6.92 16.61 12.84
N LYS A 179 7.00 16.98 11.55
CA LYS A 179 8.20 17.56 10.96
C LYS A 179 8.64 18.82 11.69
N TYR A 180 7.72 19.77 11.88
CA TYR A 180 8.05 21.03 12.55
C TYR A 180 8.14 20.91 14.08
N SER A 181 7.55 19.88 14.69
CA SER A 181 7.80 19.57 16.11
C SER A 181 9.17 18.94 16.35
N LEU A 182 9.69 18.16 15.39
CA LEU A 182 11.00 17.52 15.50
C LEU A 182 12.13 18.48 15.14
N LEU A 183 11.91 19.42 14.23
CA LEU A 183 12.86 20.49 13.92
C LEU A 183 13.20 21.37 15.14
N THR A 184 12.31 21.44 16.13
CA THR A 184 12.48 22.30 17.29
C THR A 184 12.96 21.57 18.54
N GLN A 185 12.90 20.24 18.56
CA GLN A 185 13.40 19.43 19.67
C GLN A 185 14.82 18.96 19.35
N HIS A 186 15.76 19.06 20.31
CA HIS A 186 17.14 18.52 20.19
C HIS A 186 17.15 16.97 20.15
N THR A 187 16.52 16.39 19.13
CA THR A 187 16.38 14.95 18.95
C THR A 187 17.42 14.48 17.95
N ASP A 188 18.08 13.36 18.25
CA ASP A 188 19.01 12.72 17.32
C ASP A 188 18.30 12.43 15.97
N PRO A 189 18.83 12.94 14.83
CA PRO A 189 18.28 12.66 13.51
C PRO A 189 18.08 11.16 13.22
N GLN A 190 18.93 10.30 13.81
CA GLN A 190 18.85 8.84 13.60
C GLN A 190 17.56 8.22 14.16
N THR A 191 17.00 8.78 15.23
CA THR A 191 15.75 8.29 15.85
C THR A 191 14.52 9.06 15.36
N ALA A 192 14.68 10.34 15.01
CA ALA A 192 13.59 11.21 14.57
C ALA A 192 13.16 10.99 13.11
N LEU A 193 14.08 10.63 12.21
CA LEU A 193 13.79 10.50 10.78
C LEU A 193 12.94 9.28 10.40
N PRO A 194 13.16 8.06 10.94
CA PRO A 194 12.35 6.89 10.59
C PRO A 194 10.83 7.08 10.72
N PRO A 195 10.27 7.63 11.82
CA PRO A 195 8.82 7.83 11.91
C PRO A 195 8.30 8.87 10.90
N LEU A 196 9.09 9.87 10.53
CA LEU A 196 8.73 10.82 9.47
C LEU A 196 8.67 10.15 8.10
N LEU A 197 9.66 9.29 7.79
CA LEU A 197 9.70 8.52 6.54
C LEU A 197 8.49 7.57 6.42
N VAL A 198 8.11 6.90 7.51
CA VAL A 198 6.92 6.04 7.53
C VAL A 198 5.65 6.84 7.21
N ARG A 199 5.50 8.06 7.75
CA ARG A 199 4.36 8.94 7.44
C ARG A 199 4.40 9.42 5.98
N GLN A 200 5.56 9.84 5.49
CA GLN A 200 5.74 10.25 4.09
C GLN A 200 5.44 9.11 3.11
N GLN A 201 5.87 7.90 3.43
CA GLN A 201 5.53 6.70 2.67
C GLN A 201 4.01 6.52 2.60
N LYS A 202 3.33 6.63 3.75
CA LYS A 202 1.87 6.49 3.81
C LYS A 202 1.15 7.54 2.96
N VAL A 203 1.65 8.79 2.92
CA VAL A 203 1.15 9.84 2.01
C VAL A 203 1.30 9.42 0.55
N MET A 204 2.45 8.88 0.14
CA MET A 204 2.69 8.42 -1.24
C MET A 204 1.86 7.19 -1.62
N ASP A 205 1.65 6.26 -0.70
CA ASP A 205 0.79 5.09 -0.91
C ASP A 205 -0.66 5.52 -1.13
N LEU A 206 -1.15 6.50 -0.35
CA LEU A 206 -2.48 7.07 -0.51
C LEU A 206 -2.63 7.85 -1.84
N ILE A 207 -1.61 8.59 -2.26
CA ILE A 207 -1.58 9.25 -3.57
C ILE A 207 -1.66 8.22 -4.69
N SER A 208 -0.85 7.16 -4.62
CA SER A 208 -0.85 6.09 -5.61
C SER A 208 -2.21 5.36 -5.67
N LEU A 209 -2.82 5.12 -4.50
CA LEU A 209 -4.18 4.55 -4.39
C LEU A 209 -5.23 5.47 -5.03
N LEU A 210 -5.17 6.78 -4.78
CA LEU A 210 -6.11 7.75 -5.34
C LEU A 210 -5.96 7.89 -6.87
N TYR A 211 -4.73 7.84 -7.39
CA TYR A 211 -4.50 7.76 -8.84
C TYR A 211 -5.18 6.52 -9.45
N GLN A 212 -5.04 5.36 -8.81
CA GLN A 212 -5.71 4.13 -9.26
C GLN A 212 -7.24 4.28 -9.21
N GLN A 213 -7.79 4.77 -8.09
CA GLN A 213 -9.23 4.99 -7.93
C GLN A 213 -9.79 5.97 -8.96
N LEU A 214 -9.08 7.07 -9.23
CA LEU A 214 -9.46 8.06 -10.24
C LEU A 214 -9.49 7.48 -11.66
N ASN A 215 -8.49 6.68 -12.01
CA ASN A 215 -8.47 5.96 -13.29
C ASN A 215 -9.65 4.99 -13.42
N PHE A 216 -10.13 4.46 -12.30
CA PHE A 216 -11.27 3.56 -12.24
C PHE A 216 -12.63 4.27 -12.25
N LEU A 217 -12.74 5.58 -11.99
CA LEU A 217 -14.04 6.28 -12.04
C LEU A 217 -14.40 6.69 -13.47
N PRO A 218 -15.65 6.51 -13.94
CA PRO A 218 -16.09 7.02 -15.25
C PRO A 218 -15.78 8.52 -15.34
N HIS A 219 -15.51 9.02 -16.56
CA HIS A 219 -15.16 10.44 -16.76
C HIS A 219 -16.06 11.33 -15.90
N ALA A 220 -15.45 12.26 -15.17
CA ALA A 220 -16.09 13.07 -14.14
C ALA A 220 -17.16 13.98 -14.76
N ASN A 221 -18.32 13.43 -15.07
CA ASN A 221 -19.46 14.16 -15.61
C ASN A 221 -20.18 14.90 -14.48
N ASN A 222 -20.09 14.37 -13.25
CA ASN A 222 -20.74 14.94 -12.07
C ASN A 222 -19.89 16.04 -11.41
N LEU A 223 -20.54 17.12 -10.95
CA LEU A 223 -19.91 18.23 -10.24
C LEU A 223 -19.13 17.78 -9.00
N GLU A 224 -19.66 16.81 -8.25
CA GLU A 224 -19.00 16.24 -7.06
C GLU A 224 -17.69 15.52 -7.40
N GLN A 225 -17.64 14.76 -8.49
CA GLN A 225 -16.42 14.08 -8.93
C GLN A 225 -15.35 15.08 -9.38
N LYS A 226 -15.75 16.14 -10.10
CA LYS A 226 -14.86 17.25 -10.46
C LYS A 226 -14.32 17.96 -9.21
N ARG A 227 -15.15 18.12 -8.17
CA ARG A 227 -14.72 18.69 -6.88
C ARG A 227 -13.69 17.79 -6.19
N LEU A 228 -13.93 16.48 -6.08
CA LEU A 228 -12.98 15.54 -5.48
C LEU A 228 -11.65 15.49 -6.25
N GLN A 229 -11.68 15.52 -7.58
CA GLN A 229 -10.48 15.63 -8.41
C GLN A 229 -9.68 16.90 -8.13
N ARG A 230 -10.35 18.06 -8.03
CA ARG A 230 -9.71 19.33 -7.66
C ARG A 230 -9.09 19.25 -6.27
N THR A 231 -9.82 18.71 -5.29
CA THR A 231 -9.32 18.54 -3.92
C THR A 231 -8.12 17.60 -3.85
N PHE A 232 -8.07 16.57 -4.71
CA PHE A 232 -6.89 15.72 -4.86
C PHE A 232 -5.71 16.46 -5.49
N GLN A 233 -5.92 17.26 -6.55
CA GLN A 233 -4.85 18.10 -7.12
C GLN A 233 -4.27 19.08 -6.09
N VAL A 234 -5.14 19.71 -5.28
CA VAL A 234 -4.71 20.56 -4.17
C VAL A 234 -3.90 19.76 -3.14
N ALA A 235 -4.27 18.50 -2.86
CA ALA A 235 -3.49 17.64 -1.95
C ALA A 235 -2.09 17.32 -2.51
N LEU A 236 -1.96 17.16 -3.84
CA LEU A 236 -0.66 17.03 -4.49
C LEU A 236 0.15 18.31 -4.31
N ASP A 237 -0.41 19.49 -4.62
CA ASP A 237 0.27 20.79 -4.42
C ASP A 237 0.67 21.00 -2.94
N LEU A 238 -0.18 20.60 -2.00
CA LEU A 238 0.12 20.67 -0.57
C LEU A 238 1.27 19.73 -0.20
N GLN A 239 1.24 18.48 -0.67
CA GLN A 239 2.35 17.55 -0.51
C GLN A 239 3.63 18.16 -1.09
N GLU A 240 3.54 18.89 -2.20
CA GLU A 240 4.70 19.49 -2.84
C GLU A 240 5.46 20.44 -1.92
N HIS A 241 4.75 21.31 -1.22
CA HIS A 241 5.34 22.28 -0.29
C HIS A 241 5.63 21.70 1.10
N ILE A 242 4.87 20.69 1.55
CA ILE A 242 5.04 20.07 2.87
C ILE A 242 6.33 19.23 2.94
N THR A 243 6.68 18.53 1.86
CA THR A 243 7.86 17.65 1.87
C THR A 243 9.19 18.40 1.77
N VAL A 244 9.20 19.64 1.28
CA VAL A 244 10.44 20.42 1.11
C VAL A 244 11.04 20.75 2.48
N SER A 245 12.32 20.45 2.68
CA SER A 245 13.03 20.71 3.94
C SER A 245 14.22 21.63 3.74
N LEU A 246 14.42 22.54 4.70
CA LEU A 246 15.61 23.35 4.78
C LEU A 246 16.67 22.55 5.56
N HIS A 247 17.53 21.82 4.86
CA HIS A 247 18.61 21.01 5.46
C HIS A 247 19.73 21.88 6.06
N LEU A 248 19.41 22.68 7.08
CA LEU A 248 20.30 23.61 7.77
C LEU A 248 20.05 23.57 9.28
N PRO A 249 20.41 22.47 9.97
CA PRO A 249 20.12 22.32 11.40
C PRO A 249 20.79 23.41 12.25
N GLU A 250 22.00 23.84 11.89
CA GLU A 250 22.73 24.90 12.58
C GLU A 250 22.01 26.26 12.47
N GLU A 251 21.50 26.62 11.28
CA GLU A 251 20.77 27.88 11.10
C GLU A 251 19.40 27.84 11.80
N VAL A 252 18.75 26.68 11.84
CA VAL A 252 17.53 26.48 12.65
C VAL A 252 17.85 26.72 14.12
N GLN A 253 18.93 26.13 14.63
CA GLN A 253 19.34 26.28 16.02
C GLN A 253 19.68 27.75 16.35
N LYS A 254 20.48 28.43 15.51
CA LYS A 254 20.80 29.85 15.69
C LYS A 254 19.53 30.71 15.76
N LEU A 255 18.56 30.48 14.88
CA LEU A 255 17.32 31.25 14.88
C LEU A 255 16.48 30.99 16.14
N VAL A 256 16.42 29.74 16.60
CA VAL A 256 15.68 29.33 17.80
C VAL A 256 16.34 29.88 19.07
N GLU A 257 17.67 29.90 19.16
CA GLU A 257 18.39 30.48 20.30
C GLU A 257 18.26 32.01 20.36
N GLN A 258 18.23 32.67 19.19
CA GLN A 258 18.19 34.14 19.10
C GLN A 258 16.78 34.74 19.19
N SER A 259 15.71 33.94 19.07
CA SER A 259 14.35 34.47 18.94
C SER A 259 13.27 33.49 19.41
N GLN A 260 12.04 33.99 19.57
CA GLN A 260 10.86 33.13 19.79
C GLN A 260 10.36 32.45 18.49
N ALA A 261 11.21 32.32 17.47
CA ALA A 261 10.85 31.72 16.18
C ALA A 261 10.30 30.30 16.33
N GLU A 262 10.81 29.53 17.30
CA GLU A 262 10.32 28.17 17.58
C GLU A 262 8.81 28.15 17.82
N ALA A 263 8.33 28.97 18.76
CA ALA A 263 6.93 29.05 19.14
C ALA A 263 6.07 29.56 17.97
N ILE A 264 6.58 30.51 17.18
CA ILE A 264 5.89 31.09 16.02
C ILE A 264 5.75 30.04 14.90
N ILE A 265 6.83 29.34 14.56
CA ILE A 265 6.84 28.28 13.54
C ILE A 265 5.91 27.15 13.98
N ARG A 266 6.00 26.69 15.24
CA ARG A 266 5.16 25.62 15.78
C ARG A 266 3.69 26.02 15.80
N ARG A 267 3.36 27.25 16.22
CA ARG A 267 1.98 27.76 16.21
C ARG A 267 1.41 27.80 14.80
N ASN A 268 2.18 28.30 13.83
CA ASN A 268 1.77 28.27 12.44
C ASN A 268 1.57 26.83 11.94
N ALA A 269 2.48 25.92 12.28
CA ALA A 269 2.38 24.52 11.89
C ALA A 269 1.09 23.86 12.42
N GLN A 270 0.74 24.13 13.69
CA GLN A 270 -0.48 23.64 14.32
C GLN A 270 -1.77 24.17 13.69
N VAL A 271 -1.81 25.46 13.30
CA VAL A 271 -3.00 26.03 12.65
C VAL A 271 -3.19 25.45 11.25
N ILE A 272 -2.12 25.27 10.48
CA ILE A 272 -2.16 24.59 9.17
C ILE A 272 -2.60 23.13 9.34
N ALA A 273 -2.00 22.39 10.28
CA ALA A 273 -2.36 20.99 10.56
C ALA A 273 -3.83 20.88 11.02
N GLY A 274 -4.28 21.77 11.90
CA GLY A 274 -5.68 21.89 12.30
C GLY A 274 -6.60 22.13 11.10
N ARG A 275 -6.21 23.02 10.18
CA ARG A 275 -6.98 23.28 8.96
C ARG A 275 -7.03 22.06 8.04
N LEU A 276 -5.90 21.38 7.81
CA LEU A 276 -5.86 20.12 7.03
C LEU A 276 -6.80 19.07 7.62
N ARG A 277 -6.81 18.92 8.96
CA ARG A 277 -7.75 18.03 9.66
C ARG A 277 -9.20 18.45 9.44
N THR A 278 -9.54 19.74 9.52
CA THR A 278 -10.92 20.19 9.24
C THR A 278 -11.33 19.89 7.79
N VAL A 279 -10.44 20.12 6.81
CA VAL A 279 -10.70 19.79 5.40
C VAL A 279 -10.91 18.29 5.21
N ALA A 280 -10.12 17.44 5.87
CA ALA A 280 -10.32 15.99 5.87
C ALA A 280 -11.73 15.60 6.37
N HIS A 281 -12.16 16.17 7.50
CA HIS A 281 -13.50 15.95 8.04
C HIS A 281 -14.60 16.44 7.10
N ASP A 282 -14.42 17.61 6.47
CA ASP A 282 -15.38 18.16 5.52
C ASP A 282 -15.55 17.26 4.29
N ILE A 283 -14.44 16.72 3.77
CA ILE A 283 -14.44 15.76 2.65
C ILE A 283 -15.21 14.49 3.02
N LEU A 284 -14.92 13.91 4.19
CA LEU A 284 -15.51 12.66 4.68
C LEU A 284 -17.02 12.77 4.95
N TYR A 285 -17.46 13.90 5.52
CA TYR A 285 -18.85 14.12 5.95
C TYR A 285 -19.67 14.96 4.97
N HIS A 286 -19.18 15.17 3.74
CA HIS A 286 -19.87 15.91 2.68
C HIS A 286 -20.22 17.35 3.07
N GLN A 287 -19.34 18.01 3.82
CA GLN A 287 -19.53 19.39 4.24
C GLN A 287 -18.81 20.35 3.30
N TYR A 288 -19.28 21.60 3.24
CA TYR A 288 -18.58 22.67 2.55
C TYR A 288 -17.52 23.23 3.49
N SER A 289 -16.32 23.46 2.95
CA SER A 289 -15.25 24.01 3.76
C SER A 289 -15.59 25.45 4.15
N GLN A 290 -15.39 25.75 5.43
CA GLN A 290 -15.55 27.12 5.92
C GLN A 290 -14.39 28.00 5.43
N ARG A 291 -14.58 29.33 5.42
CA ARG A 291 -13.51 30.28 5.07
C ARG A 291 -12.34 30.12 6.04
N PHE A 292 -11.13 30.10 5.51
CA PHE A 292 -9.89 29.99 6.29
C PHE A 292 -9.06 31.26 6.15
N SER A 293 -8.60 31.77 7.28
CA SER A 293 -7.71 32.92 7.40
C SER A 293 -6.62 32.59 8.40
N MET A 294 -5.42 33.06 8.13
CA MET A 294 -4.24 32.89 8.95
C MET A 294 -3.32 34.11 8.82
N THR A 295 -3.93 35.28 8.61
CA THR A 295 -3.20 36.53 8.34
C THR A 295 -2.30 36.94 9.50
N ASN A 296 -2.77 36.73 10.73
CA ASN A 296 -2.05 37.16 11.93
C ASN A 296 -0.84 36.26 12.20
N GLU A 297 -1.00 34.95 12.06
CA GLU A 297 0.09 33.98 12.25
C GLU A 297 1.16 34.10 11.17
N LEU A 298 0.76 34.33 9.91
CA LEU A 298 1.69 34.60 8.81
C LEU A 298 2.43 35.92 9.00
N ALA A 299 1.76 36.98 9.47
CA ALA A 299 2.41 38.26 9.77
C ALA A 299 3.45 38.13 10.90
N ALA A 300 3.21 37.26 11.89
CA ALA A 300 4.21 36.96 12.91
C ALA A 300 5.45 36.26 12.32
N LEU A 301 5.25 35.33 11.38
CA LEU A 301 6.34 34.63 10.70
C LEU A 301 7.12 35.54 9.75
N GLU A 302 6.42 36.45 9.06
CA GLU A 302 7.02 37.49 8.23
C GLU A 302 7.91 38.42 9.05
N LYS A 303 7.47 38.82 10.25
CA LYS A 303 8.29 39.63 11.17
C LYS A 303 9.57 38.92 11.57
N VAL A 304 9.51 37.61 11.87
CA VAL A 304 10.73 36.81 12.17
C VAL A 304 11.68 36.81 10.97
N ALA A 305 11.15 36.61 9.76
CA ALA A 305 11.94 36.62 8.54
C ALA A 305 12.59 38.00 8.26
N ALA A 306 11.88 39.09 8.57
CA ALA A 306 12.38 40.46 8.39
C ALA A 306 13.40 40.87 9.46
N GLN A 307 13.28 40.36 10.70
CA GLN A 307 14.21 40.65 11.80
C GLN A 307 15.55 39.92 11.67
N HIS A 308 15.55 38.75 11.01
CA HIS A 308 16.75 37.94 10.78
C HIS A 308 16.97 37.70 9.28
N PRO A 309 17.29 38.75 8.49
CA PRO A 309 17.43 38.63 7.03
C PRO A 309 18.58 37.71 6.62
N ASP A 310 19.61 37.59 7.47
CA ASP A 310 20.78 36.75 7.23
C ASP A 310 20.49 35.26 7.44
N ASN A 311 19.39 34.91 8.12
CA ASN A 311 19.01 33.53 8.39
C ASN A 311 17.92 33.04 7.40
N PRO A 312 18.21 32.03 6.56
CA PRO A 312 17.28 31.58 5.52
C PRO A 312 16.04 30.86 6.07
N VAL A 313 16.05 30.42 7.33
CA VAL A 313 14.96 29.63 7.94
C VAL A 313 13.66 30.42 8.00
N GLY A 314 13.71 31.69 8.45
CA GLY A 314 12.53 32.53 8.56
C GLY A 314 11.85 32.74 7.21
N GLN A 315 12.65 33.12 6.20
CA GLN A 315 12.18 33.34 4.83
C GLN A 315 11.62 32.06 4.20
N PHE A 316 12.31 30.93 4.40
CA PHE A 316 11.85 29.62 3.94
C PHE A 316 10.51 29.23 4.55
N CYS A 317 10.38 29.30 5.88
CA CYS A 317 9.13 28.98 6.56
C CYS A 317 8.00 29.91 6.10
N TYR A 318 8.25 31.22 6.00
CA TYR A 318 7.25 32.18 5.53
C TYR A 318 6.78 31.88 4.10
N TYR A 319 7.71 31.61 3.19
CA TYR A 319 7.39 31.27 1.80
C TYR A 319 6.55 30.00 1.71
N HIS A 320 6.98 28.90 2.33
CA HIS A 320 6.24 27.63 2.25
C HIS A 320 4.89 27.71 2.97
N PHE A 321 4.82 28.38 4.13
CA PHE A 321 3.58 28.46 4.91
C PHE A 321 2.56 29.36 4.24
N SER A 322 2.98 30.46 3.61
CA SER A 322 2.09 31.34 2.85
C SER A 322 1.49 30.63 1.63
N ARG A 323 2.29 29.82 0.90
CA ARG A 323 1.80 29.00 -0.23
C ARG A 323 0.80 27.94 0.23
N ILE A 324 1.10 27.22 1.31
CA ILE A 324 0.19 26.24 1.92
C ILE A 324 -1.10 26.91 2.39
N ALA A 325 -1.01 28.04 3.09
CA ALA A 325 -2.18 28.79 3.55
C ALA A 325 -3.04 29.30 2.39
N ARG A 326 -2.41 29.75 1.29
CA ARG A 326 -3.11 30.13 0.06
C ARG A 326 -3.88 28.96 -0.53
N LEU A 327 -3.26 27.78 -0.66
CA LEU A 327 -3.91 26.56 -1.14
C LEU A 327 -5.09 26.13 -0.25
N LEU A 328 -4.94 26.20 1.07
CA LEU A 328 -6.00 25.86 2.02
C LEU A 328 -7.15 26.87 2.05
N ARG A 329 -6.88 28.13 1.69
CA ARG A 329 -7.87 29.20 1.55
C ARG A 329 -8.63 29.12 0.23
N THR A 330 -7.93 28.97 -0.89
CA THR A 330 -8.56 28.97 -2.22
C THR A 330 -9.16 27.62 -2.59
N GLN A 331 -8.57 26.51 -2.11
CA GLN A 331 -8.91 25.15 -2.52
C GLN A 331 -8.89 24.95 -4.04
N HIS A 332 -8.05 25.73 -4.71
CA HIS A 332 -7.82 25.66 -6.14
C HIS A 332 -6.39 25.20 -6.42
N PRO A 333 -6.19 24.25 -7.35
CA PRO A 333 -4.86 23.77 -7.69
C PRO A 333 -4.04 24.88 -8.33
N LEU A 334 -2.73 24.85 -8.12
CA LEU A 334 -1.79 25.85 -8.66
C LEU A 334 -1.70 25.77 -10.19
N TYR A 335 -1.87 24.58 -10.76
CA TYR A 335 -1.84 24.34 -12.20
C TYR A 335 -2.64 23.09 -12.58
N ARG A 336 -2.98 22.97 -13.86
CA ARG A 336 -3.75 21.84 -14.37
C ARG A 336 -2.80 20.66 -14.65
N ARG A 337 -3.03 19.54 -13.98
CA ARG A 337 -2.31 18.28 -14.20
C ARG A 337 -3.18 17.31 -14.99
N ASP A 338 -2.59 16.62 -15.97
CA ASP A 338 -3.23 15.41 -16.47
C ASP A 338 -2.98 14.27 -15.48
N LEU A 339 -4.01 13.92 -14.72
CA LEU A 339 -3.95 12.83 -13.76
C LEU A 339 -4.01 11.45 -14.47
N MET A 340 -4.27 11.43 -15.78
CA MET A 340 -4.51 10.23 -16.60
C MET A 340 -3.43 10.00 -17.67
N ALA A 341 -2.17 10.33 -17.40
CA ALA A 341 -1.08 9.86 -18.25
C ALA A 341 -1.11 8.32 -18.28
N ASN A 342 -1.43 7.77 -19.46
CA ASN A 342 -1.64 6.35 -19.69
C ASN A 342 -0.42 5.57 -19.18
N GLN A 343 -0.57 4.81 -18.10
CA GLN A 343 0.39 3.76 -17.79
C GLN A 343 0.38 2.79 -18.96
N ASN A 344 1.50 2.68 -19.69
CA ASN A 344 1.65 1.75 -20.80
C ASN A 344 1.30 0.34 -20.32
N ARG A 345 0.10 -0.12 -20.65
CA ARG A 345 -0.31 -1.50 -20.39
C ARG A 345 0.38 -2.35 -21.43
N LEU A 346 1.24 -3.26 -20.98
CA LEU A 346 1.73 -4.32 -21.84
C LEU A 346 0.51 -5.07 -22.42
N PRO A 347 0.51 -5.42 -23.71
CA PRO A 347 -0.55 -6.25 -24.25
C PRO A 347 -0.61 -7.60 -23.51
N PHE A 348 -1.79 -8.22 -23.46
CA PHE A 348 -2.03 -9.43 -22.64
C PHE A 348 -1.04 -10.56 -22.95
N TRP A 349 -0.77 -10.83 -24.23
CA TRP A 349 0.08 -11.95 -24.66
C TRP A 349 1.57 -11.75 -24.31
N PRO A 350 2.23 -10.62 -24.66
CA PRO A 350 3.59 -10.35 -24.21
C PRO A 350 3.75 -10.39 -22.69
N ALA A 351 2.77 -9.88 -21.94
CA ALA A 351 2.79 -9.94 -20.48
C ALA A 351 2.69 -11.38 -19.97
N LEU A 352 1.81 -12.21 -20.55
CA LEU A 352 1.67 -13.60 -20.15
C LEU A 352 2.97 -14.40 -20.38
N PHE A 353 3.62 -14.22 -21.54
CA PHE A 353 4.89 -14.90 -21.84
C PHE A 353 6.03 -14.42 -20.93
N SER A 354 6.09 -13.13 -20.59
CA SER A 354 7.10 -12.64 -19.65
C SER A 354 6.88 -13.20 -18.23
N TYR A 355 5.62 -13.36 -17.81
CA TYR A 355 5.29 -13.93 -16.51
C TYR A 355 5.48 -15.45 -16.40
N LEU A 356 5.39 -16.18 -17.51
CA LEU A 356 5.65 -17.63 -17.59
C LEU A 356 7.16 -17.99 -17.58
N SER A 357 8.05 -17.00 -17.52
CA SER A 357 9.49 -17.26 -17.39
C SER A 357 9.85 -17.77 -15.99
N PHE A 358 10.75 -18.75 -15.89
CA PHE A 358 11.35 -19.22 -14.61
C PHE A 358 12.11 -18.11 -13.83
N LYS A 359 12.42 -17.00 -14.50
CA LYS A 359 12.99 -15.81 -13.87
C LYS A 359 11.92 -14.91 -13.21
N SER A 360 10.65 -15.07 -13.56
CA SER A 360 9.56 -14.22 -13.08
C SER A 360 9.21 -14.52 -11.61
N ASN A 361 9.04 -13.46 -10.83
CA ASN A 361 8.53 -13.56 -9.46
C ASN A 361 7.08 -14.08 -9.42
N ALA A 362 6.29 -13.80 -10.47
CA ALA A 362 4.92 -14.26 -10.63
C ALA A 362 4.82 -15.79 -10.57
N LEU A 363 5.59 -16.47 -11.42
CA LEU A 363 5.59 -17.93 -11.53
C LEU A 363 6.10 -18.58 -10.24
N ARG A 364 7.14 -18.01 -9.61
CA ARG A 364 7.67 -18.53 -8.33
C ARG A 364 6.64 -18.43 -7.21
N ASN A 365 5.93 -17.31 -7.11
CA ASN A 365 4.88 -17.12 -6.11
C ASN A 365 3.68 -18.05 -6.36
N ALA A 366 3.26 -18.18 -7.62
CA ALA A 366 2.19 -19.11 -8.03
C ALA A 366 2.57 -20.58 -7.77
N ALA A 367 3.80 -20.97 -8.11
CA ALA A 367 4.33 -22.31 -7.87
C ALA A 367 4.45 -22.62 -6.38
N ARG A 368 4.98 -21.69 -5.57
CA ARG A 368 5.02 -21.82 -4.11
C ARG A 368 3.63 -22.07 -3.54
N LEU A 369 2.65 -21.25 -3.93
CA LEU A 369 1.25 -21.43 -3.50
C LEU A 369 0.68 -22.79 -3.94
N GLY A 370 0.90 -23.16 -5.20
CA GLY A 370 0.44 -24.44 -5.74
C GLY A 370 1.03 -25.65 -5.04
N VAL A 371 2.34 -25.62 -4.73
CA VAL A 371 3.02 -26.69 -3.96
C VAL A 371 2.45 -26.78 -2.54
N MET A 372 2.22 -25.64 -1.86
CA MET A 372 1.61 -25.64 -0.52
C MET A 372 0.18 -26.20 -0.53
N LEU A 373 -0.63 -25.84 -1.55
CA LEU A 373 -1.99 -26.36 -1.69
C LEU A 373 -1.99 -27.86 -2.05
N ALA A 374 -1.10 -28.28 -2.95
CA ALA A 374 -0.94 -29.69 -3.29
C ALA A 374 -0.56 -30.51 -2.05
N ALA A 375 0.47 -30.08 -1.32
CA ALA A 375 0.88 -30.71 -0.06
C ALA A 375 -0.26 -30.75 0.97
N GLY A 376 -0.97 -29.64 1.16
CA GLY A 376 -2.12 -29.56 2.07
C GLY A 376 -3.25 -30.53 1.70
N SER A 377 -3.56 -30.64 0.40
CA SER A 377 -4.55 -31.61 -0.07
C SER A 377 -4.09 -33.06 0.08
N SER A 378 -2.81 -33.36 -0.19
CA SER A 378 -2.23 -34.70 0.00
C SER A 378 -2.30 -35.12 1.47
N LEU A 379 -1.91 -34.25 2.40
CA LEU A 379 -2.01 -34.52 3.83
C LEU A 379 -3.46 -34.77 4.24
N GLY A 380 -4.40 -33.97 3.74
CA GLY A 380 -5.82 -34.15 3.99
C GLY A 380 -6.34 -35.53 3.56
N MET A 381 -5.87 -36.04 2.43
CA MET A 381 -6.22 -37.36 1.92
C MET A 381 -5.53 -38.49 2.70
N VAL A 382 -4.24 -38.37 2.98
CA VAL A 382 -3.45 -39.41 3.69
C VAL A 382 -3.94 -39.61 5.12
N PHE A 383 -4.27 -38.52 5.82
CA PHE A 383 -4.77 -38.58 7.21
C PHE A 383 -6.28 -38.78 7.31
N ASN A 384 -6.99 -38.96 6.19
CA ASN A 384 -8.46 -39.10 6.14
C ASN A 384 -9.19 -38.03 6.98
N LEU A 385 -8.74 -36.78 6.86
CA LEU A 385 -9.32 -35.68 7.65
C LEU A 385 -10.77 -35.42 7.22
N PRO A 386 -11.66 -35.03 8.15
CA PRO A 386 -13.09 -34.92 7.84
C PRO A 386 -13.40 -33.78 6.85
N LYS A 387 -12.60 -32.70 6.84
CA LYS A 387 -12.84 -31.49 6.03
C LYS A 387 -11.51 -30.89 5.52
N PRO A 388 -10.77 -31.59 4.63
CA PRO A 388 -9.41 -31.21 4.23
C PRO A 388 -9.32 -29.84 3.52
N TYR A 389 -10.43 -29.32 2.99
CA TYR A 389 -10.49 -27.98 2.39
C TYR A 389 -10.22 -26.84 3.40
N TRP A 390 -10.32 -27.07 4.71
CA TRP A 390 -9.94 -26.07 5.73
C TRP A 390 -8.44 -25.79 5.77
N ILE A 391 -7.61 -26.79 5.49
CA ILE A 391 -6.16 -26.61 5.33
C ILE A 391 -5.93 -25.67 4.14
N LEU A 392 -6.56 -25.96 3.00
CA LEU A 392 -6.43 -25.19 1.77
C LEU A 392 -6.89 -23.72 1.94
N LEU A 393 -8.03 -23.50 2.62
CA LEU A 393 -8.51 -22.16 2.95
C LEU A 393 -7.52 -21.42 3.86
N THR A 394 -6.93 -22.11 4.83
CA THR A 394 -5.94 -21.49 5.73
C THR A 394 -4.69 -21.09 4.95
N VAL A 395 -4.18 -21.93 4.06
CA VAL A 395 -3.06 -21.60 3.17
C VAL A 395 -3.36 -20.32 2.37
N MET A 396 -4.55 -20.23 1.75
CA MET A 396 -4.95 -19.06 0.97
C MET A 396 -5.12 -17.78 1.78
N LEU A 397 -5.70 -17.86 2.98
CA LEU A 397 -6.00 -16.68 3.80
C LEU A 397 -4.78 -16.12 4.53
N VAL A 398 -3.78 -16.97 4.77
CA VAL A 398 -2.58 -16.65 5.55
C VAL A 398 -1.39 -16.26 4.68
N SER A 399 -1.26 -16.85 3.48
CA SER A 399 -0.21 -16.49 2.53
C SER A 399 -0.34 -15.02 2.14
N GLN A 400 0.69 -14.20 2.42
CA GLN A 400 0.76 -12.80 2.03
C GLN A 400 2.02 -12.53 1.20
N ASN A 401 2.07 -11.35 0.58
CA ASN A 401 3.27 -10.87 -0.10
C ASN A 401 4.27 -10.39 0.95
N GLY A 402 5.34 -11.16 1.16
CA GLY A 402 6.41 -10.85 2.11
C GLY A 402 6.40 -11.70 3.39
N TYR A 403 7.59 -11.84 3.98
CA TYR A 403 7.82 -12.70 5.14
C TYR A 403 7.05 -12.22 6.38
N ASN A 404 7.23 -10.96 6.79
CA ASN A 404 6.63 -10.46 8.03
C ASN A 404 5.09 -10.41 7.94
N ALA A 405 4.54 -9.96 6.81
CA ALA A 405 3.09 -9.96 6.59
C ALA A 405 2.49 -11.37 6.73
N THR A 406 3.17 -12.39 6.19
CA THR A 406 2.76 -13.79 6.31
C THR A 406 2.88 -14.29 7.75
N ARG A 407 4.00 -13.99 8.43
CA ARG A 407 4.22 -14.35 9.84
C ARG A 407 3.13 -13.78 10.77
N VAL A 408 2.81 -12.50 10.64
CA VAL A 408 1.75 -11.83 11.42
C VAL A 408 0.39 -12.48 11.13
N ARG A 409 0.10 -12.80 9.86
CA ARG A 409 -1.13 -13.53 9.51
C ARG A 409 -1.19 -14.94 10.06
N ILE A 410 -0.07 -15.67 10.10
CA ILE A 410 0.00 -17.00 10.73
C ILE A 410 -0.40 -16.88 12.21
N GLN A 411 0.20 -15.92 12.92
CA GLN A 411 -0.08 -15.70 14.34
C GLN A 411 -1.53 -15.31 14.59
N HIS A 412 -2.05 -14.33 13.84
CA HIS A 412 -3.44 -13.91 13.95
C HIS A 412 -4.43 -15.03 13.60
N ARG A 413 -4.11 -15.87 12.63
CA ARG A 413 -4.96 -16.99 12.24
C ARG A 413 -4.96 -18.08 13.30
N ALA A 414 -3.79 -18.50 13.79
CA ALA A 414 -3.68 -19.55 14.81
C ALA A 414 -4.30 -19.12 16.14
N LEU A 415 -3.90 -17.98 16.69
CA LEU A 415 -4.40 -17.48 17.97
C LEU A 415 -5.88 -17.06 17.89
N GLY A 416 -6.27 -16.39 16.79
CA GLY A 416 -7.65 -15.98 16.58
C GLY A 416 -8.60 -17.16 16.43
N THR A 417 -8.20 -18.22 15.72
CA THR A 417 -9.00 -19.43 15.62
C THR A 417 -9.07 -20.18 16.94
N LEU A 418 -7.96 -20.29 17.69
CA LEU A 418 -7.99 -20.91 19.02
C LEU A 418 -8.95 -20.19 19.97
N ALA A 419 -8.84 -18.86 20.10
CA ALA A 419 -9.75 -18.07 20.93
C ALA A 419 -11.20 -18.14 20.43
N GLY A 420 -11.41 -18.09 19.12
CA GLY A 420 -12.75 -18.22 18.52
C GLY A 420 -13.39 -19.59 18.77
N LEU A 421 -12.62 -20.68 18.75
CA LEU A 421 -13.11 -22.02 19.05
C LEU A 421 -13.48 -22.18 20.52
N VAL A 422 -12.70 -21.60 21.45
CA VAL A 422 -13.04 -21.60 22.89
C VAL A 422 -14.35 -20.87 23.14
N ILE A 423 -14.51 -19.68 22.55
CA ILE A 423 -15.76 -18.90 22.66
C ILE A 423 -16.93 -19.66 22.03
N ALA A 424 -16.73 -20.24 20.84
CA ALA A 424 -17.77 -21.02 20.17
C ALA A 424 -18.18 -22.24 21.00
N ALA A 425 -17.23 -22.96 21.60
CA ALA A 425 -17.52 -24.10 22.48
C ALA A 425 -18.37 -23.69 23.69
N GLY A 426 -18.03 -22.58 24.36
CA GLY A 426 -18.80 -22.06 25.48
C GLY A 426 -20.20 -21.61 25.07
N LEU A 427 -20.33 -20.94 23.93
CA LEU A 427 -21.63 -20.53 23.40
C LEU A 427 -22.50 -21.72 22.98
N LEU A 428 -21.92 -22.80 22.46
CA LEU A 428 -22.65 -24.01 22.06
C LEU A 428 -23.27 -24.74 23.26
N GLN A 429 -22.67 -24.64 24.45
CA GLN A 429 -23.23 -25.24 25.69
C GLN A 429 -24.53 -24.57 26.14
N LEU A 430 -24.76 -23.31 25.76
CA LEU A 430 -25.93 -22.54 26.16
C LEU A 430 -27.23 -22.95 25.45
N GLN A 431 -27.17 -23.88 24.47
CA GLN A 431 -28.34 -24.45 23.75
C GLN A 431 -29.40 -23.41 23.38
N MET A 432 -28.96 -22.29 22.81
CA MET A 432 -29.83 -21.16 22.48
C MET A 432 -30.82 -21.51 21.35
N PRO A 433 -32.06 -21.03 21.41
CA PRO A 433 -33.01 -21.18 20.30
C PRO A 433 -32.47 -20.54 19.01
N GLU A 434 -32.92 -21.03 17.86
CA GLU A 434 -32.37 -20.67 16.54
C GLU A 434 -32.36 -19.15 16.29
N GLY A 435 -33.45 -18.45 16.62
CA GLY A 435 -33.54 -16.99 16.45
C GLY A 435 -32.54 -16.21 17.32
N ALA A 436 -32.28 -16.69 18.54
CA ALA A 436 -31.27 -16.09 19.41
C ALA A 436 -29.86 -16.35 18.86
N THR A 437 -29.60 -17.56 18.36
CA THR A 437 -28.33 -17.92 17.72
C THR A 437 -28.03 -17.04 16.51
N LEU A 438 -28.99 -16.85 15.61
CA LEU A 438 -28.83 -15.97 14.44
C LEU A 438 -28.59 -14.51 14.83
N SER A 439 -29.26 -14.03 15.87
CA SER A 439 -29.07 -12.67 16.40
C SER A 439 -27.67 -12.48 16.98
N VAL A 440 -27.17 -13.45 17.75
CA VAL A 440 -25.80 -13.45 18.28
C VAL A 440 -24.78 -13.50 17.13
N MET A 441 -25.00 -14.34 16.13
CA MET A 441 -24.15 -14.39 14.93
C MET A 441 -24.09 -13.04 14.22
N LEU A 442 -25.22 -12.35 14.05
CA LEU A 442 -25.29 -11.03 13.43
C LEU A 442 -24.45 -9.98 14.20
N VAL A 443 -24.54 -9.98 15.52
CA VAL A 443 -23.78 -9.03 16.35
C VAL A 443 -22.28 -9.33 16.28
N ILE A 444 -21.90 -10.61 16.33
CA ILE A 444 -20.50 -11.05 16.25
C ILE A 444 -19.91 -10.76 14.86
N THR A 445 -20.65 -11.00 13.77
CA THR A 445 -20.17 -10.68 12.42
C THR A 445 -20.00 -9.17 12.23
N LEU A 446 -20.94 -8.36 12.73
CA LEU A 446 -20.82 -6.90 12.71
C LEU A 446 -19.58 -6.43 13.46
N ALA A 447 -19.37 -6.93 14.69
CA ALA A 447 -18.20 -6.61 15.50
C ALA A 447 -16.89 -7.04 14.82
N ALA A 448 -16.87 -8.23 14.19
CA ALA A 448 -15.71 -8.73 13.46
C ALA A 448 -15.34 -7.81 12.28
N TYR A 449 -16.33 -7.37 11.48
CA TYR A 449 -16.07 -6.47 10.36
C TYR A 449 -15.72 -5.04 10.80
N LEU A 450 -16.20 -4.56 11.95
CA LEU A 450 -15.79 -3.26 12.50
C LEU A 450 -14.29 -3.22 12.80
N VAL A 451 -13.74 -4.32 13.30
CA VAL A 451 -12.32 -4.41 13.71
C VAL A 451 -11.43 -4.95 12.60
N SER A 452 -11.98 -5.53 11.52
CA SER A 452 -11.20 -6.24 10.49
C SER A 452 -10.11 -5.41 9.81
N ARG A 453 -10.31 -4.09 9.69
CA ARG A 453 -9.31 -3.16 9.11
C ARG A 453 -8.23 -2.73 10.11
N LYS A 454 -8.50 -2.78 11.42
CA LYS A 454 -7.55 -2.38 12.48
C LYS A 454 -6.75 -3.55 13.01
N ASN A 455 -7.43 -4.65 13.33
CA ASN A 455 -6.83 -5.82 13.94
C ASN A 455 -7.45 -7.08 13.35
N TYR A 456 -6.73 -7.67 12.40
CA TYR A 456 -7.15 -8.89 11.71
C TYR A 456 -7.34 -10.06 12.70
N GLY A 457 -6.48 -10.20 13.71
CA GLY A 457 -6.58 -11.28 14.70
C GLY A 457 -7.89 -11.28 15.47
N LEU A 458 -8.35 -10.10 15.92
CA LEU A 458 -9.64 -9.96 16.60
C LEU A 458 -10.82 -10.29 15.67
N ALA A 459 -10.74 -9.91 14.39
CA ALA A 459 -11.77 -10.26 13.42
C ALA A 459 -11.83 -11.77 13.14
N VAL A 460 -10.68 -12.48 13.15
CA VAL A 460 -10.63 -13.95 12.98
C VAL A 460 -11.38 -14.68 14.09
N ILE A 461 -11.36 -14.17 15.32
CA ILE A 461 -12.15 -14.72 16.44
C ILE A 461 -13.63 -14.76 16.05
N GLY A 462 -14.18 -13.61 15.66
CA GLY A 462 -15.58 -13.49 15.25
C GLY A 462 -15.92 -14.35 14.03
N PHE A 463 -15.10 -14.31 12.97
CA PHE A 463 -15.30 -15.15 11.79
C PHE A 463 -15.25 -16.66 12.09
N THR A 464 -14.41 -17.07 13.05
CA THR A 464 -14.33 -18.47 13.49
C THR A 464 -15.60 -18.88 14.23
N VAL A 465 -16.07 -18.05 15.16
CA VAL A 465 -17.33 -18.29 15.88
C VAL A 465 -18.50 -18.39 14.90
N THR A 466 -18.64 -17.43 13.98
CA THR A 466 -19.69 -17.47 12.95
C THR A 466 -19.59 -18.73 12.09
N ALA A 467 -18.39 -19.11 11.64
CA ALA A 467 -18.22 -20.30 10.82
C ALA A 467 -18.60 -21.60 11.55
N VAL A 468 -18.23 -21.75 12.83
CA VAL A 468 -18.61 -22.91 13.65
C VAL A 468 -20.13 -22.97 13.83
N TYR A 469 -20.77 -21.84 14.09
CA TYR A 469 -22.23 -21.77 14.23
C TYR A 469 -22.97 -22.06 12.92
N THR A 470 -22.45 -21.57 11.79
CA THR A 470 -22.98 -21.95 10.48
C THR A 470 -22.92 -23.47 10.29
N LEU A 471 -21.83 -24.13 10.71
CA LEU A 471 -21.72 -25.60 10.64
C LEU A 471 -22.67 -26.31 11.62
N GLN A 472 -22.86 -25.78 12.83
CA GLN A 472 -23.85 -26.30 13.78
C GLN A 472 -25.26 -26.27 13.17
N LEU A 473 -25.64 -25.17 12.51
CA LEU A 473 -26.95 -25.03 11.87
C LEU A 473 -27.10 -25.90 10.60
N LEU A 474 -26.00 -26.17 9.88
CA LEU A 474 -26.03 -27.01 8.68
C LEU A 474 -26.02 -28.51 8.97
N ALA A 475 -25.20 -28.96 9.93
CA ALA A 475 -24.87 -30.36 10.15
C ALA A 475 -25.24 -30.89 11.55
N LEU A 476 -25.83 -30.05 12.41
CA LEU A 476 -26.22 -30.35 13.81
C LEU A 476 -25.09 -30.85 14.73
N ASN A 477 -23.84 -30.86 14.25
CA ASN A 477 -22.67 -31.48 14.91
C ASN A 477 -21.45 -30.53 15.00
N GLY A 478 -21.68 -29.24 15.23
CA GLY A 478 -20.63 -28.21 15.31
C GLY A 478 -19.55 -28.49 16.37
N THR A 479 -19.90 -29.16 17.48
CA THR A 479 -18.95 -29.56 18.53
C THR A 479 -17.90 -30.55 18.04
N HIS A 480 -18.29 -31.52 17.20
CA HIS A 480 -17.40 -32.51 16.61
C HIS A 480 -16.36 -31.89 15.68
N PHE A 481 -16.66 -30.70 15.13
CA PHE A 481 -15.79 -29.99 14.20
C PHE A 481 -14.81 -29.00 14.86
N LEU A 482 -14.88 -28.81 16.19
CA LEU A 482 -13.99 -27.89 16.90
C LEU A 482 -12.52 -28.31 16.83
N ILE A 483 -12.22 -29.56 17.20
CA ILE A 483 -10.84 -30.09 17.20
C ILE A 483 -10.28 -30.21 15.77
N PRO A 484 -11.00 -30.81 14.79
CA PRO A 484 -10.54 -30.84 13.41
C PRO A 484 -10.23 -29.45 12.85
N ARG A 485 -11.03 -28.44 13.19
CA ARG A 485 -10.80 -27.06 12.75
C ARG A 485 -9.49 -26.49 13.28
N LEU A 486 -9.13 -26.77 14.53
CA LEU A 486 -7.86 -26.35 15.11
C LEU A 486 -6.69 -27.04 14.40
N ILE A 487 -6.77 -28.36 14.24
CA ILE A 487 -5.72 -29.17 13.59
C ILE A 487 -5.50 -28.70 12.15
N ASP A 488 -6.57 -28.56 11.36
CA ASP A 488 -6.48 -28.11 9.97
C ASP A 488 -5.86 -26.73 9.83
N THR A 489 -6.18 -25.83 10.78
CA THR A 489 -5.62 -24.48 10.80
C THR A 489 -4.12 -24.52 11.13
N LEU A 490 -3.70 -25.34 12.11
CA LEU A 490 -2.30 -25.49 12.47
C LEU A 490 -1.49 -26.11 11.32
N ILE A 491 -2.01 -27.15 10.66
CA ILE A 491 -1.36 -27.76 9.49
C ILE A 491 -1.18 -26.71 8.38
N GLY A 492 -2.24 -25.96 8.05
CA GLY A 492 -2.16 -24.88 7.07
C GLY A 492 -1.12 -23.81 7.42
N CYS A 493 -1.07 -23.40 8.69
CA CYS A 493 -0.07 -22.44 9.20
C CYS A 493 1.37 -22.96 9.09
N VAL A 494 1.62 -24.24 9.43
CA VAL A 494 2.95 -24.86 9.31
C VAL A 494 3.38 -24.97 7.85
N LEU A 495 2.47 -25.38 6.95
CA LEU A 495 2.74 -25.44 5.52
C LEU A 495 3.12 -24.07 4.94
N VAL A 496 2.39 -23.01 5.31
CA VAL A 496 2.71 -21.65 4.86
C VAL A 496 4.04 -21.17 5.41
N PHE A 497 4.31 -21.43 6.69
CA PHE A 497 5.59 -21.06 7.30
C PHE A 497 6.77 -21.75 6.61
N GLY A 498 6.72 -23.07 6.46
CA GLY A 498 7.76 -23.85 5.78
C GLY A 498 7.90 -23.47 4.31
N GLY A 499 6.78 -23.30 3.60
CA GLY A 499 6.77 -22.87 2.20
C GLY A 499 7.37 -21.48 1.99
N THR A 500 7.16 -20.54 2.92
CA THR A 500 7.74 -19.18 2.82
C THR A 500 9.25 -19.20 2.99
N ILE A 501 9.79 -20.11 3.82
CA ILE A 501 11.23 -20.18 4.12
C ILE A 501 11.98 -21.02 3.07
N TRP A 502 11.42 -22.15 2.64
CA TRP A 502 12.12 -23.13 1.81
C TRP A 502 11.81 -23.03 0.31
N LEU A 503 10.59 -22.65 -0.10
CA LEU A 503 10.21 -22.66 -1.51
C LEU A 503 10.51 -21.30 -2.17
N TRP A 504 11.64 -21.23 -2.88
CA TRP A 504 12.09 -20.05 -3.64
C TRP A 504 11.92 -18.72 -2.88
N PRO A 505 12.59 -18.55 -1.72
CA PRO A 505 12.42 -17.35 -0.91
C PRO A 505 12.81 -16.08 -1.70
N GLN A 506 11.95 -15.06 -1.60
CA GLN A 506 12.17 -13.75 -2.23
C GLN A 506 12.56 -12.74 -1.14
N TRP A 507 13.80 -12.86 -0.66
CA TRP A 507 14.34 -11.98 0.36
C TRP A 507 14.47 -10.55 -0.17
N GLN A 508 13.90 -9.59 0.55
CA GLN A 508 13.91 -8.16 0.19
C GLN A 508 15.31 -7.58 0.27
N SER A 509 16.15 -8.10 1.15
CA SER A 509 17.58 -7.78 1.20
C SER A 509 18.32 -7.97 -0.14
N GLY A 510 17.88 -8.92 -0.98
CA GLY A 510 18.41 -9.13 -2.32
C GLY A 510 17.91 -8.10 -3.33
N LEU A 511 16.75 -7.49 -3.08
CA LEU A 511 16.17 -6.43 -3.90
C LEU A 511 16.72 -5.04 -3.54
N LEU A 512 17.24 -4.84 -2.32
CA LEU A 512 17.82 -3.58 -1.86
C LEU A 512 18.78 -2.96 -2.88
N ARG A 513 19.72 -3.76 -3.39
CA ARG A 513 20.69 -3.31 -4.40
C ARG A 513 20.02 -2.87 -5.70
N LYS A 514 19.02 -3.63 -6.17
CA LYS A 514 18.25 -3.31 -7.38
C LYS A 514 17.44 -2.03 -7.20
N ASN A 515 16.79 -1.88 -6.06
CA ASN A 515 15.98 -0.69 -5.74
C ASN A 515 16.87 0.54 -5.53
N ALA A 516 18.07 0.39 -4.95
CA ALA A 516 19.05 1.46 -4.82
C ALA A 516 19.53 1.96 -6.19
N HIS A 517 19.84 1.03 -7.11
CA HIS A 517 20.19 1.39 -8.48
C HIS A 517 19.03 2.10 -9.20
N GLN A 518 17.81 1.62 -9.05
CA GLN A 518 16.62 2.25 -9.64
C GLN A 518 16.36 3.65 -9.06
N ALA A 519 16.59 3.87 -7.76
CA ALA A 519 16.48 5.20 -7.16
C ALA A 519 17.47 6.19 -7.81
N LEU A 520 18.75 5.82 -7.90
CA LEU A 520 19.77 6.64 -8.55
C LEU A 520 19.44 6.93 -10.03
N GLU A 521 18.88 5.95 -10.75
CA GLU A 521 18.45 6.12 -12.14
C GLU A 521 17.30 7.13 -12.28
N LYS A 522 16.33 7.10 -11.34
CA LYS A 522 15.23 8.08 -11.31
C LYS A 522 15.71 9.47 -10.90
N ASP A 523 16.67 9.56 -9.98
CA ASP A 523 17.31 10.82 -9.61
C ASP A 523 18.03 11.43 -10.83
N GLN A 524 18.76 10.62 -11.61
CA GLN A 524 19.40 11.05 -12.85
C GLN A 524 18.40 11.57 -13.88
N GLN A 525 17.31 10.84 -14.10
CA GLN A 525 16.25 11.23 -15.06
C GLN A 525 15.61 12.57 -14.66
N ALA A 526 15.40 12.80 -13.36
CA ALA A 526 14.87 14.07 -12.86
C ALA A 526 15.87 15.22 -13.02
N LEU A 527 17.16 14.99 -12.76
CA LEU A 527 18.21 15.99 -12.95
C LEU A 527 18.37 16.39 -14.42
N ARG A 528 18.31 15.43 -15.36
CA ARG A 528 18.30 15.72 -16.80
C ARG A 528 17.16 16.66 -17.17
N LEU A 529 15.95 16.30 -16.77
CA LEU A 529 14.77 17.12 -17.07
C LEU A 529 14.87 18.54 -16.47
N LEU A 530 15.48 18.69 -15.29
CA LEU A 530 15.65 19.99 -14.61
C LEU A 530 16.77 20.86 -15.18
N LEU A 531 17.82 20.27 -15.76
CA LEU A 531 19.03 21.00 -16.16
C LEU A 531 19.23 21.08 -17.69
N GLU A 532 18.63 20.18 -18.46
CA GLU A 532 18.74 20.15 -19.92
C GLU A 532 17.67 21.03 -20.61
N GLU A 533 16.45 21.06 -20.07
CA GLU A 533 15.36 21.89 -20.58
C GLU A 533 15.34 23.26 -19.89
N GLN A 534 15.34 24.36 -20.66
CA GLN A 534 15.26 25.72 -20.11
C GLN A 534 13.86 26.05 -19.55
N GLU A 535 12.81 25.51 -20.16
CA GLU A 535 11.42 25.63 -19.71
C GLU A 535 10.77 24.24 -19.71
N PRO A 536 11.06 23.41 -18.70
CA PRO A 536 10.54 22.06 -18.65
C PRO A 536 9.02 22.05 -18.47
N ASP A 537 8.33 21.12 -19.14
CA ASP A 537 6.88 20.99 -19.02
C ASP A 537 6.50 20.73 -17.54
N PRO A 538 5.63 21.56 -16.93
CA PRO A 538 5.18 21.37 -15.55
C PRO A 538 4.59 19.98 -15.27
N SER A 539 3.99 19.35 -16.29
CA SER A 539 3.43 18.00 -16.17
C SER A 539 4.52 16.93 -16.11
N ALA A 540 5.54 17.04 -16.97
CA ALA A 540 6.72 16.16 -16.98
C ALA A 540 7.52 16.27 -15.67
N LEU A 541 7.74 17.48 -15.15
CA LEU A 541 8.41 17.69 -13.86
C LEU A 541 7.67 17.04 -12.70
N ALA A 542 6.34 17.20 -12.65
CA ALA A 542 5.52 16.58 -11.62
C ALA A 542 5.59 15.04 -11.68
N TYR A 543 5.64 14.48 -12.89
CA TYR A 543 5.78 13.04 -13.09
C TYR A 543 7.18 12.52 -12.71
N ALA A 544 8.24 13.22 -13.08
CA ALA A 544 9.61 12.89 -12.69
C ALA A 544 9.76 12.90 -11.15
N ARG A 545 9.21 13.93 -10.50
CA ARG A 545 9.15 14.03 -9.04
C ARG A 545 8.42 12.84 -8.41
N MET A 546 7.25 12.48 -8.94
CA MET A 546 6.50 11.30 -8.47
C MET A 546 7.33 10.03 -8.59
N GLN A 547 8.03 9.82 -9.71
CA GLN A 547 8.88 8.65 -9.92
C GLN A 547 10.05 8.57 -8.95
N VAL A 548 10.73 9.69 -8.69
CA VAL A 548 11.82 9.78 -7.71
C VAL A 548 11.32 9.38 -6.31
N ASN A 549 10.21 9.97 -5.86
CA ASN A 549 9.61 9.65 -4.56
C ASN A 549 9.17 8.17 -4.50
N GLN A 550 8.61 7.61 -5.57
CA GLN A 550 8.23 6.20 -5.64
C GLN A 550 9.42 5.25 -5.58
N ALA A 551 10.50 5.55 -6.31
CA ALA A 551 11.71 4.73 -6.31
C ALA A 551 12.39 4.72 -4.93
N HIS A 552 12.49 5.89 -4.29
CA HIS A 552 12.96 6.00 -2.91
C HIS A 552 12.10 5.19 -1.93
N ASN A 553 10.77 5.32 -2.01
CA ASN A 553 9.86 4.56 -1.13
C ASN A 553 9.96 3.05 -1.34
N ALA A 554 10.16 2.59 -2.58
CA ALA A 554 10.37 1.17 -2.86
C ALA A 554 11.65 0.65 -2.19
N LEU A 555 12.72 1.46 -2.19
CA LEU A 555 13.96 1.16 -1.49
C LEU A 555 13.76 1.15 0.04
N PHE A 556 13.14 2.18 0.61
CA PHE A 556 12.86 2.26 2.05
C PHE A 556 11.98 1.09 2.53
N THR A 557 10.96 0.72 1.74
CA THR A 557 10.11 -0.44 2.02
C THR A 557 10.91 -1.74 2.04
N SER A 558 11.78 -1.92 1.05
CA SER A 558 12.64 -3.10 0.96
C SER A 558 13.60 -3.18 2.15
N LEU A 559 14.13 -2.06 2.63
CA LEU A 559 14.97 -1.99 3.84
C LEU A 559 14.18 -2.36 5.10
N ASN A 560 13.02 -1.75 5.32
CA ASN A 560 12.19 -2.06 6.49
C ASN A 560 11.75 -3.52 6.53
N GLN A 561 11.45 -4.10 5.37
CA GLN A 561 11.12 -5.53 5.27
C GLN A 561 12.36 -6.39 5.54
N ALA A 562 13.51 -6.07 4.94
CA ALA A 562 14.76 -6.79 5.14
C ALA A 562 15.21 -6.79 6.61
N MET A 563 15.01 -5.70 7.35
CA MET A 563 15.29 -5.61 8.79
C MET A 563 14.45 -6.58 9.66
N GLN A 564 13.35 -7.11 9.13
CA GLN A 564 12.47 -8.05 9.82
C GLN A 564 12.66 -9.50 9.33
N GLU A 565 13.51 -9.71 8.31
CA GLU A 565 13.82 -11.02 7.76
C GLU A 565 14.87 -11.74 8.64
N PRO A 566 14.76 -13.06 8.83
CA PRO A 566 15.75 -13.83 9.59
C PRO A 566 17.07 -13.95 8.81
N GLY A 567 18.19 -13.92 9.53
CA GLY A 567 19.51 -14.30 8.98
C GLY A 567 20.31 -13.19 8.27
N PHE A 568 19.95 -11.91 8.46
CA PHE A 568 20.72 -10.79 7.91
C PHE A 568 21.71 -10.18 8.90
N GLU A 569 22.88 -9.79 8.38
CA GLU A 569 23.90 -9.09 9.13
C GLU A 569 23.38 -7.68 9.51
N SER A 570 23.35 -7.39 10.81
CA SER A 570 22.80 -6.13 11.34
C SER A 570 23.63 -4.91 10.92
N SER A 571 24.93 -5.10 10.69
CA SER A 571 25.89 -4.09 10.22
C SER A 571 25.55 -3.57 8.82
N TYR A 572 25.38 -4.48 7.84
CA TYR A 572 25.00 -4.12 6.47
C TYR A 572 23.67 -3.36 6.41
N LEU A 573 22.68 -3.79 7.20
CA LEU A 573 21.38 -3.12 7.25
C LEU A 573 21.47 -1.73 7.89
N ALA A 574 22.39 -1.53 8.85
CA ALA A 574 22.66 -0.21 9.41
C ALA A 574 23.32 0.73 8.38
N ASP A 575 24.29 0.23 7.61
CA ASP A 575 24.93 0.99 6.52
C ASP A 575 23.91 1.37 5.44
N MET A 576 23.05 0.43 5.03
CA MET A 576 21.98 0.71 4.08
C MET A 576 20.95 1.69 4.62
N ARG A 577 20.70 1.75 5.93
CA ARG A 577 19.84 2.77 6.55
C ARG A 577 20.44 4.17 6.40
N LEU A 578 21.75 4.32 6.57
CA LEU A 578 22.44 5.59 6.29
C LEU A 578 22.37 5.94 4.80
N TRP A 579 22.59 4.97 3.92
CA TRP A 579 22.47 5.15 2.47
C TRP A 579 21.08 5.67 2.08
N VAL A 580 20.01 5.03 2.60
CA VAL A 580 18.62 5.44 2.35
C VAL A 580 18.35 6.83 2.88
N THR A 581 18.93 7.20 4.02
CA THR A 581 18.83 8.56 4.57
C THR A 581 19.40 9.61 3.61
N HIS A 582 20.56 9.36 3.01
CA HIS A 582 21.12 10.26 1.99
C HIS A 582 20.30 10.29 0.70
N SER A 583 19.74 9.15 0.28
CA SER A 583 18.79 9.12 -0.85
C SER A 583 17.57 10.00 -0.58
N GLN A 584 17.02 9.98 0.64
CA GLN A 584 15.91 10.86 1.02
C GLN A 584 16.31 12.35 0.88
N PHE A 585 17.50 12.73 1.33
CA PHE A 585 17.96 14.12 1.21
C PHE A 585 18.11 14.57 -0.24
N ILE A 586 18.56 13.69 -1.14
CA ILE A 586 18.56 13.95 -2.58
C ILE A 586 17.13 14.17 -3.09
N VAL A 587 16.16 13.32 -2.70
CA VAL A 587 14.75 13.50 -3.07
C VAL A 587 14.20 14.86 -2.57
N GLU A 588 14.55 15.27 -1.36
CA GLU A 588 14.13 16.56 -0.80
C GLU A 588 14.73 17.75 -1.55
N HIS A 589 15.99 17.67 -1.98
CA HIS A 589 16.61 18.68 -2.85
C HIS A 589 15.99 18.72 -4.25
N LEU A 590 15.74 17.56 -4.87
CA LEU A 590 15.05 17.50 -6.17
C LEU A 590 13.64 18.09 -6.07
N ASN A 591 12.90 17.78 -4.99
CA ASN A 591 11.60 18.37 -4.73
C ASN A 591 11.66 19.91 -4.63
N ALA A 592 12.67 20.46 -3.94
CA ALA A 592 12.87 21.92 -3.86
C ALA A 592 13.20 22.54 -5.23
N MET A 593 14.13 21.92 -5.96
CA MET A 593 14.55 22.37 -7.29
C MET A 593 13.39 22.38 -8.30
N THR A 594 12.47 21.40 -8.24
CA THR A 594 11.28 21.41 -9.11
C THR A 594 10.34 22.60 -8.88
N ILE A 595 10.32 23.16 -7.66
CA ILE A 595 9.55 24.36 -7.34
C ILE A 595 10.28 25.59 -7.87
N LEU A 596 11.60 25.69 -7.65
CA LEU A 596 12.44 26.79 -8.12
C LEU A 596 12.45 26.91 -9.65
N ALA A 597 12.57 25.78 -10.35
CA ALA A 597 12.53 25.74 -11.82
C ALA A 597 11.21 26.29 -12.38
N ARG A 598 10.08 26.08 -11.70
CA ARG A 598 8.76 26.61 -12.10
C ARG A 598 8.64 28.11 -11.87
N GLU A 599 9.35 28.66 -10.90
CA GLU A 599 9.34 30.09 -10.58
C GLU A 599 10.39 30.89 -11.39
N HIS A 600 10.89 30.32 -12.50
CA HIS A 600 11.79 30.91 -13.49
C HIS A 600 13.20 31.25 -12.96
N TYR A 601 13.69 30.48 -11.97
CA TYR A 601 15.05 30.63 -11.48
C TYR A 601 15.96 29.58 -12.11
N MET A 602 16.55 29.90 -13.27
CA MET A 602 17.39 28.97 -14.02
C MET A 602 18.85 29.42 -14.03
N LEU A 603 19.75 28.44 -13.89
CA LEU A 603 21.18 28.59 -14.09
C LEU A 603 21.46 29.01 -15.53
N THR A 604 22.63 29.61 -15.77
CA THR A 604 23.09 29.81 -17.15
C THR A 604 23.21 28.45 -17.86
N PRO A 605 22.90 28.34 -19.16
CA PRO A 605 22.89 27.05 -19.87
C PRO A 605 24.22 26.29 -19.76
N LYS A 606 25.34 27.02 -19.77
CA LYS A 606 26.68 26.45 -19.61
C LYS A 606 26.86 25.84 -18.21
N LEU A 607 26.49 26.57 -17.16
CA LEU A 607 26.61 26.10 -15.78
C LEU A 607 25.66 24.94 -15.49
N ALA A 608 24.44 24.96 -16.04
CA ALA A 608 23.49 23.86 -15.94
C ALA A 608 24.07 22.57 -16.54
N GLN A 609 24.72 22.67 -17.71
CA GLN A 609 25.37 21.53 -18.36
C GLN A 609 26.57 21.00 -17.56
N GLU A 610 27.40 21.88 -16.99
CA GLU A 610 28.54 21.50 -16.14
C GLU A 610 28.08 20.74 -14.87
N TYR A 611 27.07 21.26 -14.18
CA TYR A 611 26.49 20.57 -13.02
C TYR A 611 25.80 19.26 -13.41
N LEU A 612 25.10 19.21 -14.55
CA LEU A 612 24.48 18.00 -15.04
C LEU A 612 25.53 16.92 -15.26
N GLN A 613 26.59 17.20 -16.01
CA GLN A 613 27.70 16.27 -16.25
C GLN A 613 28.31 15.78 -14.94
N THR A 614 28.60 16.70 -14.00
CA THR A 614 29.18 16.35 -12.70
C THR A 614 28.26 15.43 -11.89
N CYS A 615 26.96 15.73 -11.84
CA CYS A 615 25.97 14.91 -11.14
C CYS A 615 25.80 13.53 -11.80
N GLU A 616 25.79 13.46 -13.13
CA GLU A 616 25.73 12.19 -13.85
C GLU A 616 26.93 11.29 -13.57
N ILE A 617 28.13 11.85 -13.57
CA ILE A 617 29.34 11.09 -13.27
C ILE A 617 29.31 10.61 -11.81
N ALA A 618 28.88 11.45 -10.86
CA ALA A 618 28.74 11.07 -9.45
C ALA A 618 27.70 9.94 -9.24
N LEU A 619 26.54 10.05 -9.91
CA LEU A 619 25.48 9.02 -9.88
C LEU A 619 25.96 7.70 -10.48
N GLN A 620 26.61 7.74 -11.65
CA GLN A 620 27.17 6.55 -12.28
C GLN A 620 28.27 5.92 -11.43
N SER A 621 29.10 6.72 -10.75
CA SER A 621 30.12 6.23 -9.82
C SER A 621 29.49 5.53 -8.61
N CYS A 622 28.37 6.04 -8.08
CA CYS A 622 27.60 5.37 -7.03
C CYS A 622 26.99 4.04 -7.54
N GLN A 623 26.40 4.05 -8.74
CA GLN A 623 25.85 2.84 -9.37
C GLN A 623 26.93 1.77 -9.56
N GLN A 624 28.10 2.14 -10.09
CA GLN A 624 29.23 1.22 -10.26
C GLN A 624 29.73 0.66 -8.92
N ARG A 625 29.77 1.48 -7.87
CA ARG A 625 30.18 1.03 -6.53
C ARG A 625 29.18 0.06 -5.90
N LEU A 626 27.90 0.20 -6.22
CA LEU A 626 26.88 -0.80 -5.90
C LEU A 626 27.02 -2.07 -6.74
N GLU A 627 27.90 -2.15 -7.75
CA GLU A 627 28.09 -3.34 -8.59
C GLU A 627 29.44 -4.05 -8.48
N TYR A 628 30.51 -3.34 -8.12
CA TYR A 628 31.86 -3.91 -8.09
C TYR A 628 32.71 -3.27 -6.98
N ASP A 629 33.60 -4.09 -6.37
CA ASP A 629 34.71 -3.58 -5.56
C ASP A 629 35.92 -3.37 -6.48
N GLY A 630 36.00 -2.21 -7.12
CA GLY A 630 37.18 -1.78 -7.86
C GLY A 630 38.12 -0.90 -7.00
N PRO A 631 39.38 -0.67 -7.42
CA PRO A 631 40.21 0.36 -6.80
C PRO A 631 39.51 1.72 -6.91
N SER A 632 39.51 2.51 -5.82
CA SER A 632 38.89 3.84 -5.82
C SER A 632 39.67 4.76 -6.76
N SER A 633 39.09 5.14 -7.90
CA SER A 633 39.47 6.41 -8.53
C SER A 633 39.11 7.53 -7.55
N GLY A 634 40.03 8.46 -7.29
CA GLY A 634 39.88 9.43 -6.19
C GLY A 634 38.57 10.23 -6.21
N ASN A 635 38.15 10.72 -5.03
CA ASN A 635 36.96 11.56 -4.83
C ASN A 635 36.94 12.87 -5.66
N SER A 636 38.02 13.20 -6.38
CA SER A 636 38.14 14.39 -7.24
C SER A 636 37.06 14.49 -8.32
N ILE A 637 36.38 13.38 -8.67
CA ILE A 637 35.36 13.34 -9.71
C ILE A 637 33.99 13.90 -9.24
N MET A 638 33.76 14.01 -7.92
CA MET A 638 32.49 14.50 -7.34
C MET A 638 32.58 15.92 -6.78
N GLN A 639 33.63 16.66 -7.12
CA GLN A 639 33.76 18.06 -6.70
C GLN A 639 32.81 18.94 -7.53
N PRO A 640 32.10 19.88 -6.89
CA PRO A 640 31.29 20.84 -7.64
C PRO A 640 32.18 21.70 -8.55
N PRO A 641 31.65 22.22 -9.67
CA PRO A 641 32.36 23.18 -10.50
C PRO A 641 32.93 24.34 -9.66
N ASP A 642 34.16 24.75 -9.96
CA ASP A 642 34.81 25.88 -9.31
C ASP A 642 34.02 27.17 -9.57
N LEU A 643 33.73 27.91 -8.49
CA LEU A 643 33.06 29.21 -8.59
C LEU A 643 34.06 30.27 -9.07
N HIS A 644 33.61 31.17 -9.94
CA HIS A 644 34.26 32.48 -10.02
C HIS A 644 34.06 33.17 -8.66
N PRO A 645 35.14 33.61 -7.98
CA PRO A 645 35.10 34.07 -6.59
C PRO A 645 34.24 35.33 -6.33
N GLU A 646 33.67 35.95 -7.37
CA GLU A 646 32.95 37.23 -7.31
C GLU A 646 31.42 37.11 -7.42
N MET A 647 30.84 35.93 -7.69
CA MET A 647 29.39 35.78 -7.85
C MET A 647 28.70 35.07 -6.68
N PRO A 648 27.54 35.58 -6.20
CA PRO A 648 26.77 34.92 -5.15
C PRO A 648 26.19 33.58 -5.65
N VAL A 649 26.37 32.53 -4.86
CA VAL A 649 25.85 31.18 -5.15
C VAL A 649 24.33 31.19 -5.17
N THR A 650 23.76 30.78 -6.29
CA THR A 650 22.31 30.68 -6.47
C THR A 650 21.69 29.60 -5.57
N GLU A 651 20.41 29.72 -5.18
CA GLU A 651 19.75 28.66 -4.37
C GLU A 651 19.72 27.30 -5.10
N MET A 652 19.59 27.33 -6.43
CA MET A 652 19.68 26.15 -7.29
C MET A 652 21.05 25.48 -7.20
N GLU A 653 22.15 26.24 -7.26
CA GLU A 653 23.51 25.73 -7.05
C GLU A 653 23.70 25.14 -5.66
N ARG A 654 23.14 25.77 -4.63
CA ARG A 654 23.23 25.26 -3.26
C ARG A 654 22.62 23.86 -3.15
N HIS A 655 21.46 23.63 -3.78
CA HIS A 655 20.85 22.31 -3.85
C HIS A 655 21.72 21.29 -4.62
N LEU A 656 22.25 21.67 -5.78
CA LEU A 656 23.12 20.79 -6.58
C LEU A 656 24.41 20.41 -5.85
N ARG A 657 25.05 21.37 -5.18
CA ARG A 657 26.25 21.12 -4.35
C ARG A 657 25.96 20.15 -3.19
N ARG A 658 24.80 20.27 -2.56
CA ARG A 658 24.39 19.32 -1.51
C ARG A 658 24.07 17.93 -2.06
N ILE A 659 23.45 17.84 -3.23
CA ILE A 659 23.27 16.55 -3.92
C ILE A 659 24.62 15.88 -4.16
N LEU A 660 25.62 16.61 -4.68
CA LEU A 660 26.98 16.07 -4.87
C LEU A 660 27.63 15.63 -3.56
N SER A 661 27.47 16.40 -2.47
CA SER A 661 27.95 16.00 -1.14
C SER A 661 27.29 14.71 -0.65
N HIS A 662 25.97 14.57 -0.81
CA HIS A 662 25.26 13.34 -0.45
C HIS A 662 25.68 12.14 -1.32
N LEU A 663 25.89 12.35 -2.62
CA LEU A 663 26.40 11.30 -3.51
C LEU A 663 27.81 10.86 -3.13
N SER A 664 28.69 11.78 -2.70
CA SER A 664 30.02 11.43 -2.19
C SER A 664 29.93 10.52 -0.95
N VAL A 665 29.05 10.84 0.00
CA VAL A 665 28.82 9.99 1.19
C VAL A 665 28.17 8.66 0.80
N MET A 666 27.21 8.66 -0.13
CA MET A 666 26.59 7.42 -0.62
C MET A 666 27.60 6.53 -1.32
N HIS A 667 28.59 7.10 -2.03
CA HIS A 667 29.67 6.34 -2.66
C HIS A 667 30.56 5.65 -1.62
N THR A 668 30.93 6.35 -0.53
CA THR A 668 31.73 5.75 0.54
C THR A 668 30.94 4.67 1.29
N ILE A 669 29.67 4.91 1.62
CA ILE A 669 28.80 3.90 2.26
C ILE A 669 28.63 2.69 1.34
N SER A 670 28.43 2.89 0.04
CA SER A 670 28.29 1.78 -0.93
C SER A 670 29.53 0.88 -0.93
N SER A 671 30.72 1.43 -0.66
CA SER A 671 31.95 0.64 -0.53
C SER A 671 31.95 -0.28 0.69
N LEU A 672 31.44 0.19 1.82
CA LEU A 672 31.35 -0.56 3.08
C LEU A 672 30.25 -1.63 2.97
N ALA A 673 29.08 -1.21 2.49
CA ALA A 673 27.93 -2.09 2.26
C ALA A 673 28.26 -3.22 1.26
N TRP A 674 29.09 -2.95 0.24
CA TRP A 674 29.53 -3.98 -0.72
C TRP A 674 30.43 -5.06 -0.10
N ARG A 675 31.26 -4.69 0.89
CA ARG A 675 32.12 -5.64 1.63
C ARG A 675 31.30 -6.53 2.56
N GLN A 676 30.29 -5.96 3.21
CA GLN A 676 29.39 -6.66 4.13
C GLN A 676 28.16 -7.25 3.40
N ARG A 677 28.26 -7.47 2.09
CA ARG A 677 27.10 -7.87 1.29
C ARG A 677 26.59 -9.26 1.69
N PRO A 678 25.28 -9.53 1.55
CA PRO A 678 24.75 -10.87 1.70
C PRO A 678 25.37 -11.85 0.69
N HIS A 679 25.78 -13.04 1.15
CA HIS A 679 26.36 -14.09 0.31
C HIS A 679 25.32 -15.03 -0.34
N HIS A 680 24.08 -14.57 -0.53
CA HIS A 680 23.00 -15.39 -1.08
C HIS A 680 22.03 -14.57 -1.96
N GLY A 681 21.16 -15.26 -2.71
CA GLY A 681 20.12 -14.62 -3.52
C GLY A 681 20.66 -13.84 -4.74
N ILE A 682 20.04 -12.70 -5.06
CA ILE A 682 20.40 -11.88 -6.23
C ILE A 682 21.84 -11.33 -6.12
N TRP A 683 22.39 -11.21 -4.90
CA TRP A 683 23.77 -10.79 -4.66
C TRP A 683 24.83 -11.76 -5.22
N LEU A 684 24.47 -13.01 -5.50
CA LEU A 684 25.34 -13.97 -6.19
C LEU A 684 25.43 -13.71 -7.70
N LYS A 685 24.50 -12.94 -8.29
CA LYS A 685 24.61 -12.53 -9.69
C LYS A 685 25.58 -11.35 -9.82
N ARG A 686 26.59 -11.52 -10.67
CA ARG A 686 27.55 -10.46 -11.04
C ARG A 686 26.92 -9.29 -11.81
N LYS A 687 25.79 -9.48 -12.50
CA LYS A 687 25.12 -8.42 -13.31
C LYS A 687 23.68 -8.20 -12.86
N LEU A 688 23.29 -6.93 -12.65
CA LEU A 688 21.92 -6.51 -12.33
C LEU A 688 21.04 -6.32 -13.58
N ARG A 689 21.63 -6.10 -14.76
CA ARG A 689 20.91 -5.97 -16.02
C ARG A 689 20.28 -7.31 -16.40
N ASP A 690 18.97 -7.41 -16.23
CA ASP A 690 18.14 -8.28 -17.06
C ASP A 690 18.20 -7.68 -18.47
N GLN A 691 18.85 -8.37 -19.42
CA GLN A 691 18.69 -8.06 -20.85
C GLN A 691 17.25 -8.29 -21.29
#